data_AF-A0A2E5SQJ2-F1
#
_entry.id   AF-A0A2E5SQJ2-F1
#
_cell.length_a   1.000
_cell.length_b   1.000
_cell.length_c   1.000
_cell.angle_alpha   90.00
_cell.angle_beta   90.00
_cell.angle_gamma   90.00
#
_symmetry.space_group_name_H-M   'P 1'
#
loop_
_entity.id
_entity.type
_entity.pdbx_description
1 polymer ?
#
loop_
_entity_poly.entity_id
_entity_poly.type
_entity_poly.pdbx_seq_one_letter_code
_entity_poly.pdbx_strand_id
1 'polypeptide(L)'
;MCPMNLSSLPREALLPELLNLLKNGLPAERVDCARLLGRWKHQDAKTILYDFLGDAEEEVCVAAAEAIGACAGPSVIPLLGAMAREHPDGEARMAAVGALARIDVEEAHAELLALVNLPEASEGLEEGWNPAWDVQRKAISLLDAPLAEKAVPVLMDLLMVQETDDLEPELLAALARAGSPAEDAFRQLLSHPSSRLRRRTARAIRHWRCKFAPVILFRLLQDQQPRVRIEAISSLAYRTETAYIRDILLCLEDPSPDVRSAAIDAIQSIMDKLDKPVLDQLGAERLKQLFTDDDPRIRQLGWQLIANQHHSVDENMAQWLEHHSENLHPDEICSALDAIPKLKLNETRHRRIFEKLWVSWDREDPELGAALAKQWPGLQLEQADNEKFGDLLATKPACIRFAAVNSLVMCTTGPQKDLAFNWLQDILRGESQLLTNPSAELKQQSGDPQRIPVRNIDTEEAGEDTLTIQEIMDRAYPEYEEAHPEPVMQVNDTPISTLDAVARNNVRQALATAAGEADQDGQLDNMLNELPEEMWSYAQVVREHVEAGDKLSLNGRKKADFPDSPNATLVIRALGTSESNLAVKWLREHLLASDTTMQAEAANSLRRIAERRPDLAELSSCLGPLGTLLSAGTPSVRTACASALGALGHPNAMPLLLAALEDMHTPVRLAAMAAIASCLPEKQASFKQRHDVVTEPTENQQILAKLNRALGDPEPEVRAAALRILAKAQGESIRKLLLDTALNDPDLTEQASQLLAILDPETTVKELTPTLKDSDQASRAVALRLLLAIPPKPYEETL
;
A
#
# COMPACT_ATOMS: atom_id res chain seq x y z
N MET A 1 12.49 49.51 -24.92
CA MET A 1 12.33 49.29 -23.46
C MET A 1 11.65 47.95 -23.31
N CYS A 2 12.42 46.89 -23.06
CA CYS A 2 11.84 45.57 -22.76
C CYS A 2 11.03 45.67 -21.46
N PRO A 3 9.87 45.02 -21.37
CA PRO A 3 9.13 44.98 -20.12
C PRO A 3 9.98 44.18 -19.12
N MET A 4 10.56 44.85 -18.12
CA MET A 4 11.19 44.17 -16.99
C MET A 4 10.13 43.29 -16.35
N ASN A 5 10.38 41.98 -16.34
CA ASN A 5 9.52 41.01 -15.72
C ASN A 5 9.69 41.17 -14.19
N LEU A 6 8.91 42.06 -13.58
CA LEU A 6 8.95 42.41 -12.15
C LEU A 6 8.89 41.19 -11.21
N SER A 7 8.49 40.05 -11.74
CA SER A 7 8.35 38.78 -11.04
C SER A 7 9.65 37.95 -10.95
N SER A 8 10.76 38.30 -11.63
CA SER A 8 12.08 37.65 -11.48
C SER A 8 13.02 38.37 -10.50
N LEU A 9 12.69 39.62 -10.15
CA LEU A 9 13.49 40.49 -9.28
C LEU A 9 13.88 39.88 -7.92
N PRO A 10 13.00 39.12 -7.21
CA PRO A 10 13.37 38.55 -5.92
C PRO A 10 14.51 37.51 -6.04
N ARG A 11 14.51 36.71 -7.10
CA ARG A 11 15.52 35.67 -7.35
C ARG A 11 16.84 36.26 -7.86
N GLU A 12 16.76 37.25 -8.76
CA GLU A 12 17.94 37.98 -9.22
C GLU A 12 18.65 38.75 -8.09
N ALA A 13 17.89 39.29 -7.13
CA ALA A 13 18.44 39.97 -5.96
C ALA A 13 19.22 39.04 -5.01
N LEU A 14 18.95 37.73 -5.06
CA LEU A 14 19.66 36.71 -4.26
C LEU A 14 20.94 36.22 -4.94
N LEU A 15 21.10 36.43 -6.25
CA LEU A 15 22.25 35.92 -7.00
C LEU A 15 23.60 36.32 -6.37
N PRO A 16 23.84 37.58 -5.94
CA PRO A 16 25.11 37.93 -5.30
C PRO A 16 25.39 37.15 -4.01
N GLU A 17 24.35 36.87 -3.22
CA GLU A 17 24.48 36.14 -1.96
C GLU A 17 24.69 34.65 -2.20
N LEU A 18 23.95 34.05 -3.14
CA LEU A 18 24.16 32.65 -3.53
C LEU A 18 25.55 32.43 -4.11
N LEU A 19 26.07 33.36 -4.91
CA LEU A 19 27.44 33.29 -5.44
C LEU A 19 28.49 33.50 -4.34
N ASN A 20 28.19 34.31 -3.32
CA ASN A 20 29.06 34.49 -2.16
C ASN A 20 29.11 33.21 -1.30
N LEU A 21 27.96 32.61 -1.00
CA LEU A 21 27.86 31.35 -0.26
C LEU A 21 28.45 30.17 -1.05
N LEU A 22 28.30 30.15 -2.37
CA LEU A 22 28.98 29.17 -3.22
C LEU A 22 30.51 29.28 -3.11
N LYS A 23 31.06 30.50 -2.97
CA LYS A 23 32.52 30.72 -2.88
C LYS A 23 33.08 30.54 -1.46
N ASN A 24 32.36 31.01 -0.46
CA ASN A 24 32.87 31.19 0.90
C ASN A 24 32.08 30.40 1.96
N GLY A 25 31.01 29.71 1.57
CA GLY A 25 30.16 28.94 2.46
C GLY A 25 30.70 27.55 2.78
N LEU A 26 30.02 26.90 3.73
CA LEU A 26 30.29 25.51 4.12
C LEU A 26 29.96 24.55 2.96
N PRO A 27 30.55 23.34 2.91
CA PRO A 27 30.30 22.36 1.85
C PRO A 27 28.80 22.15 1.55
N ALA A 28 27.98 21.94 2.58
CA ALA A 28 26.53 21.79 2.43
C ALA A 28 25.85 23.04 1.83
N GLU A 29 26.27 24.24 2.23
CA GLU A 29 25.76 25.50 1.66
C GLU A 29 26.17 25.64 0.18
N ARG A 30 27.40 25.24 -0.17
CA ARG A 30 27.88 25.24 -1.57
C ARG A 30 27.06 24.31 -2.45
N VAL A 31 26.80 23.09 -1.97
CA VAL A 31 25.94 22.11 -2.65
C VAL A 31 24.54 22.68 -2.89
N ASP A 32 23.90 23.20 -1.85
CA ASP A 32 22.54 23.76 -1.95
C ASP A 32 22.51 24.99 -2.88
N CYS A 33 23.53 25.85 -2.82
CA CYS A 33 23.66 26.99 -3.74
C CYS A 33 23.84 26.55 -5.19
N ALA A 34 24.72 25.58 -5.47
CA ALA A 34 24.91 25.05 -6.82
C ALA A 34 23.61 24.45 -7.37
N ARG A 35 22.90 23.64 -6.57
CA ARG A 35 21.58 23.08 -6.93
C ARG A 35 20.54 24.16 -7.18
N LEU A 36 20.48 25.21 -6.34
CA LEU A 36 19.56 26.34 -6.52
C LEU A 36 19.82 27.08 -7.83
N LEU A 37 21.09 27.41 -8.10
CA LEU A 37 21.50 28.12 -9.32
C LEU A 37 21.17 27.30 -10.57
N GLY A 38 21.38 25.99 -10.52
CA GLY A 38 20.98 25.05 -11.57
C GLY A 38 19.46 24.97 -11.78
N ARG A 39 18.69 24.82 -10.70
CA ARG A 39 17.21 24.77 -10.74
C ARG A 39 16.60 26.06 -11.28
N TRP A 40 17.17 27.21 -10.92
CA TRP A 40 16.73 28.52 -11.41
C TRP A 40 17.31 28.88 -12.78
N LYS A 41 18.19 28.05 -13.34
CA LYS A 41 18.82 28.21 -14.66
C LYS A 41 19.52 29.57 -14.85
N HIS A 42 20.12 30.10 -13.79
CA HIS A 42 20.80 31.40 -13.83
C HIS A 42 22.01 31.35 -14.77
N GLN A 43 21.90 32.05 -15.90
CA GLN A 43 22.93 32.08 -16.95
C GLN A 43 24.24 32.69 -16.45
N ASP A 44 24.16 33.70 -15.58
CA ASP A 44 25.33 34.40 -15.05
C ASP A 44 26.18 33.54 -14.10
N ALA A 45 25.56 32.52 -13.48
CA ALA A 45 26.25 31.60 -12.58
C ALA A 45 27.12 30.57 -13.31
N LYS A 46 26.91 30.37 -14.62
CA LYS A 46 27.62 29.35 -15.41
C LYS A 46 29.14 29.44 -15.29
N THR A 47 29.67 30.65 -15.46
CA THR A 47 31.12 30.88 -15.46
C THR A 47 31.75 30.60 -14.10
N ILE A 48 31.02 30.89 -13.02
CA ILE A 48 31.49 30.68 -11.65
C ILE A 48 31.38 29.20 -11.29
N LEU A 49 30.31 28.51 -11.70
CA LEU A 49 30.14 27.06 -11.47
C LEU A 49 31.26 26.22 -12.09
N TYR A 50 31.98 26.72 -13.10
CA TYR A 50 33.14 26.03 -13.68
C TYR A 50 34.26 25.80 -12.67
N ASP A 51 34.52 26.80 -11.83
CA ASP A 51 35.59 26.73 -10.83
C ASP A 51 35.30 25.63 -9.79
N PHE A 52 34.03 25.20 -9.66
CA PHE A 52 33.57 24.21 -8.70
C PHE A 52 33.43 22.79 -9.28
N LEU A 53 33.74 22.58 -10.57
CA LEU A 53 33.82 21.22 -11.15
C LEU A 53 34.99 20.39 -10.59
N GLY A 54 35.97 21.05 -9.98
CA GLY A 54 37.10 20.44 -9.28
C GLY A 54 37.26 20.96 -7.86
N ASP A 55 36.14 21.23 -7.18
CA ASP A 55 36.13 21.54 -5.74
C ASP A 55 36.77 20.39 -4.93
N ALA A 56 37.27 20.70 -3.74
CA ALA A 56 37.84 19.68 -2.86
C ALA A 56 36.78 18.71 -2.33
N GLU A 57 35.52 19.13 -2.28
CA GLU A 57 34.38 18.34 -1.81
C GLU A 57 33.63 17.73 -3.01
N GLU A 58 33.58 16.40 -3.06
CA GLU A 58 33.01 15.62 -4.18
C GLU A 58 31.54 15.97 -4.45
N GLU A 59 30.73 16.16 -3.40
CA GLU A 59 29.32 16.55 -3.52
C GLU A 59 29.13 17.90 -4.21
N VAL A 60 30.10 18.83 -4.04
CA VAL A 60 30.07 20.14 -4.70
C VAL A 60 30.34 20.00 -6.19
N CYS A 61 31.29 19.14 -6.58
CA CYS A 61 31.57 18.81 -7.97
C CYS A 61 30.34 18.21 -8.68
N VAL A 62 29.66 17.26 -8.02
CA VAL A 62 28.42 16.65 -8.51
C VAL A 62 27.34 17.73 -8.71
N ALA A 63 27.09 18.55 -7.69
CA ALA A 63 26.08 19.61 -7.76
C ALA A 63 26.39 20.67 -8.83
N ALA A 64 27.67 21.02 -8.99
CA ALA A 64 28.13 21.94 -10.03
C ALA A 64 27.92 21.36 -11.44
N ALA A 65 28.29 20.10 -11.67
CA ALA A 65 28.09 19.42 -12.94
C ALA A 65 26.60 19.35 -13.32
N GLU A 66 25.74 18.96 -12.37
CA GLU A 66 24.30 18.91 -12.57
C GLU A 66 23.71 20.29 -12.89
N ALA A 67 24.14 21.32 -12.16
CA ALA A 67 23.71 22.69 -12.36
C ALA A 67 24.12 23.23 -13.73
N ILE A 68 25.36 22.95 -14.16
CA ILE A 68 25.87 23.33 -15.49
C ILE A 68 25.05 22.65 -16.59
N GLY A 69 24.75 21.35 -16.46
CA GLY A 69 23.89 20.64 -17.39
C GLY A 69 22.48 21.24 -17.49
N ALA A 70 21.91 21.68 -16.37
CA ALA A 70 20.59 22.34 -16.34
C ALA A 70 20.58 23.75 -16.97
N CYS A 71 21.71 24.46 -16.89
CA CYS A 71 21.85 25.81 -17.42
C CYS A 71 22.11 25.87 -18.94
N ALA A 72 22.40 24.74 -19.60
CA ALA A 72 22.58 24.52 -21.04
C ALA A 72 23.43 25.57 -21.80
N GLY A 73 24.68 25.23 -22.15
CA GLY A 73 25.52 26.07 -23.02
C GLY A 73 26.63 25.25 -23.70
N PRO A 74 26.88 25.40 -25.01
CA PRO A 74 27.87 24.57 -25.74
C PRO A 74 29.31 24.67 -25.21
N SER A 75 29.65 25.80 -24.58
CA SER A 75 31.00 26.07 -24.05
C SER A 75 31.48 25.09 -22.98
N VAL A 76 30.56 24.35 -22.34
CA VAL A 76 30.86 23.49 -21.18
C VAL A 76 31.12 22.04 -21.58
N ILE A 77 30.81 21.67 -22.82
CA ILE A 77 30.86 20.30 -23.32
C ILE A 77 32.28 19.71 -23.21
N PRO A 78 33.36 20.42 -23.62
CA PRO A 78 34.72 19.88 -23.48
C PRO A 78 35.11 19.63 -22.02
N LEU A 79 34.69 20.51 -21.10
CA LEU A 79 34.98 20.39 -19.68
C LEU A 79 34.22 19.22 -19.04
N LEU A 80 32.94 19.06 -19.35
CA LEU A 80 32.15 17.91 -18.90
C LEU A 80 32.69 16.60 -19.51
N GLY A 81 33.14 16.63 -20.77
CA GLY A 81 33.77 15.48 -21.43
C GLY A 81 35.10 15.08 -20.78
N ALA A 82 35.92 16.06 -20.37
CA ALA A 82 37.15 15.81 -19.60
C ALA A 82 36.82 15.27 -18.21
N MET A 83 35.87 15.89 -17.50
CA MET A 83 35.42 15.44 -16.18
C MET A 83 34.88 14.00 -16.22
N ALA A 84 34.10 13.64 -17.23
CA ALA A 84 33.57 12.28 -17.38
C ALA A 84 34.67 11.21 -17.58
N ARG A 85 35.83 11.58 -18.15
CA ARG A 85 36.93 10.64 -18.43
C ARG A 85 37.97 10.58 -17.32
N GLU A 86 38.34 11.74 -16.77
CA GLU A 86 39.58 11.92 -16.01
C GLU A 86 39.36 12.22 -14.52
N HIS A 87 38.14 12.57 -14.09
CA HIS A 87 37.90 12.97 -12.70
C HIS A 87 38.15 11.80 -11.73
N PRO A 88 38.81 12.02 -10.57
CA PRO A 88 39.16 10.95 -9.63
C PRO A 88 37.92 10.31 -8.96
N ASP A 89 36.92 11.12 -8.62
CA ASP A 89 35.66 10.63 -8.05
C ASP A 89 34.70 10.13 -9.14
N GLY A 90 34.14 8.93 -8.95
CA GLY A 90 33.23 8.27 -9.86
C GLY A 90 31.83 8.91 -9.92
N GLU A 91 31.33 9.48 -8.82
CA GLU A 91 30.02 10.15 -8.82
C GLU A 91 30.03 11.42 -9.66
N ALA A 92 31.07 12.23 -9.51
CA ALA A 92 31.36 13.40 -10.32
C ALA A 92 31.46 13.05 -11.81
N ARG A 93 32.13 11.94 -12.17
CA ARG A 93 32.16 11.46 -13.57
C ARG A 93 30.76 11.16 -14.08
N MET A 94 29.95 10.42 -13.33
CA MET A 94 28.56 10.09 -13.71
C MET A 94 27.67 11.34 -13.82
N ALA A 95 27.86 12.33 -12.93
CA ALA A 95 27.16 13.61 -12.97
C ALA A 95 27.49 14.37 -14.26
N ALA A 96 28.75 14.35 -14.70
CA ALA A 96 29.17 14.94 -15.97
C ALA A 96 28.50 14.26 -17.18
N VAL A 97 28.41 12.94 -17.21
CA VAL A 97 27.65 12.20 -18.24
C VAL A 97 26.17 12.61 -18.23
N GLY A 98 25.58 12.71 -17.04
CA GLY A 98 24.20 13.19 -16.85
C GLY A 98 24.00 14.61 -17.37
N ALA A 99 24.98 15.49 -17.15
CA ALA A 99 24.96 16.86 -17.65
C ALA A 99 25.07 16.90 -19.18
N LEU A 100 25.99 16.14 -19.78
CA LEU A 100 26.14 16.03 -21.24
C LEU A 100 24.83 15.57 -21.91
N ALA A 101 24.18 14.54 -21.36
CA ALA A 101 22.92 14.02 -21.89
C ALA A 101 21.74 15.02 -21.82
N ARG A 102 21.81 16.05 -20.98
CA ARG A 102 20.80 17.11 -20.90
C ARG A 102 21.03 18.23 -21.92
N ILE A 103 22.22 18.32 -22.52
CA ILE A 103 22.56 19.36 -23.49
C ILE A 103 22.24 18.84 -24.89
N ASP A 104 21.13 19.31 -25.46
CA ASP A 104 20.65 18.93 -26.79
C ASP A 104 21.39 19.69 -27.92
N VAL A 105 22.69 19.42 -28.08
CA VAL A 105 23.51 19.93 -29.20
C VAL A 105 24.38 18.83 -29.77
N GLU A 106 24.75 18.95 -31.05
CA GLU A 106 25.47 17.91 -31.79
C GLU A 106 26.82 17.56 -31.15
N GLU A 107 27.54 18.53 -30.61
CA GLU A 107 28.82 18.33 -29.93
C GLU A 107 28.66 17.50 -28.64
N ALA A 108 27.60 17.74 -27.86
CA ALA A 108 27.32 16.98 -26.64
C ALA A 108 26.92 15.54 -26.97
N HIS A 109 26.15 15.36 -28.04
CA HIS A 109 25.80 14.04 -28.56
C HIS A 109 27.01 13.25 -29.05
N ALA A 110 27.95 13.91 -29.73
CA ALA A 110 29.20 13.30 -30.17
C ALA A 110 30.06 12.85 -28.97
N GLU A 111 30.19 13.69 -27.94
CA GLU A 111 30.87 13.32 -26.70
C GLU A 111 30.17 12.14 -26.00
N LEU A 112 28.85 12.16 -25.87
CA LEU A 112 28.10 11.08 -25.23
C LEU A 112 28.26 9.75 -26.00
N LEU A 113 28.22 9.78 -27.34
CA LEU A 113 28.47 8.60 -28.17
C LEU A 113 29.90 8.07 -28.03
N ALA A 114 30.90 8.94 -27.85
CA ALA A 114 32.26 8.52 -27.58
C ALA A 114 32.37 7.81 -26.21
N LEU A 115 31.60 8.24 -25.21
CA LEU A 115 31.58 7.61 -23.88
C LEU A 115 30.84 6.25 -23.85
N VAL A 116 30.08 5.90 -24.89
CA VAL A 116 29.43 4.57 -25.01
C VAL A 116 30.45 3.46 -25.23
N ASN A 117 31.59 3.77 -25.86
CA ASN A 117 32.67 2.82 -26.09
C ASN A 117 33.98 3.39 -25.56
N LEU A 118 34.22 3.19 -24.26
CA LEU A 118 35.46 3.58 -23.57
C LEU A 118 36.42 2.39 -23.53
N PRO A 119 37.57 2.44 -24.24
CA PRO A 119 38.58 1.38 -24.17
C PRO A 119 39.07 1.13 -22.74
N GLU A 120 39.17 2.18 -21.94
CA GLU A 120 39.62 2.13 -20.54
C GLU A 120 38.65 1.34 -19.65
N ALA A 121 37.40 1.17 -20.06
CA ALA A 121 36.45 0.30 -19.35
C ALA A 121 36.77 -1.20 -19.55
N SER A 122 37.56 -1.55 -20.56
CA SER A 122 37.98 -2.92 -20.88
C SER A 122 39.42 -3.26 -20.46
N GLU A 123 40.24 -2.26 -20.09
CA GLU A 123 41.62 -2.46 -19.67
C GLU A 123 41.74 -2.64 -18.15
N GLY A 124 42.09 -3.86 -17.72
CA GLY A 124 42.82 -4.12 -16.46
C GLY A 124 42.03 -4.22 -15.17
N LEU A 125 41.82 -5.47 -14.71
CA LEU A 125 41.52 -5.83 -13.31
C LEU A 125 42.80 -5.84 -12.46
N GLU A 126 43.46 -4.69 -12.30
CA GLU A 126 44.48 -4.54 -11.25
C GLU A 126 43.81 -3.96 -10.00
N GLU A 127 43.33 -4.87 -9.14
CA GLU A 127 42.78 -4.63 -7.79
C GLU A 127 42.04 -3.30 -7.59
N GLY A 128 40.83 -3.18 -8.13
CA GLY A 128 39.96 -2.04 -7.87
C GLY A 128 38.68 -2.03 -8.72
N TRP A 129 37.69 -1.25 -8.29
CA TRP A 129 36.51 -0.92 -9.10
C TRP A 129 36.91 0.07 -10.20
N ASN A 130 36.57 -0.19 -11.47
CA ASN A 130 36.90 0.68 -12.59
C ASN A 130 35.77 1.70 -12.82
N PRO A 131 35.93 3.01 -12.47
CA PRO A 131 34.85 3.98 -12.62
C PRO A 131 34.53 4.29 -14.09
N ALA A 132 35.39 3.89 -15.05
CA ALA A 132 35.08 4.02 -16.47
C ALA A 132 33.94 3.09 -16.90
N TRP A 133 33.73 1.98 -16.19
CA TRP A 133 32.59 1.10 -16.38
C TRP A 133 31.27 1.79 -16.03
N ASP A 134 31.21 2.50 -14.90
CA ASP A 134 30.02 3.27 -14.51
C ASP A 134 29.70 4.38 -15.49
N VAL A 135 30.73 5.06 -16.00
CA VAL A 135 30.58 6.09 -17.03
C VAL A 135 30.02 5.50 -18.32
N GLN A 136 30.55 4.38 -18.78
CA GLN A 136 30.07 3.69 -19.98
C GLN A 136 28.61 3.24 -19.80
N ARG A 137 28.32 2.58 -18.69
CA ARG A 137 26.97 2.13 -18.34
C ARG A 137 25.98 3.29 -18.26
N LYS A 138 26.39 4.39 -17.61
CA LYS A 138 25.58 5.61 -17.50
C LYS A 138 25.32 6.22 -18.87
N ALA A 139 26.35 6.33 -19.72
CA ALA A 139 26.22 6.86 -21.07
C ALA A 139 25.21 6.05 -21.91
N ILE A 140 25.34 4.72 -21.90
CA ILE A 140 24.38 3.81 -22.56
C ILE A 140 22.97 4.03 -22.00
N SER A 141 22.82 4.09 -20.67
CA SER A 141 21.51 4.28 -20.02
C SER A 141 20.85 5.62 -20.36
N LEU A 142 21.63 6.65 -20.74
CA LEU A 142 21.13 7.98 -21.05
C LEU A 142 20.92 8.26 -22.54
N LEU A 143 21.27 7.33 -23.44
CA LEU A 143 20.97 7.47 -24.87
C LEU A 143 19.46 7.61 -25.11
N ASP A 144 19.02 8.76 -25.60
CA ASP A 144 17.64 8.93 -26.04
C ASP A 144 17.37 8.15 -27.34
N ALA A 145 16.14 8.19 -27.87
CA ALA A 145 15.79 7.40 -29.05
C ALA A 145 16.61 7.79 -30.31
N PRO A 146 16.76 9.08 -30.67
CA PRO A 146 17.60 9.48 -31.81
C PRO A 146 19.07 9.10 -31.67
N LEU A 147 19.68 9.25 -30.49
CA LEU A 147 21.07 8.85 -30.28
C LEU A 147 21.21 7.33 -30.26
N ALA A 148 20.26 6.61 -29.67
CA ALA A 148 20.26 5.15 -29.67
C ALA A 148 20.18 4.58 -31.09
N GLU A 149 19.41 5.21 -32.00
CA GLU A 149 19.39 4.87 -33.43
C GLU A 149 20.79 4.98 -34.06
N LYS A 150 21.50 6.09 -33.82
CA LYS A 150 22.87 6.27 -34.31
C LYS A 150 23.86 5.29 -33.67
N ALA A 151 23.62 4.91 -32.42
CA ALA A 151 24.49 4.02 -31.65
C ALA A 151 24.30 2.53 -31.97
N VAL A 152 23.26 2.12 -32.73
CA VAL A 152 22.97 0.70 -33.01
C VAL A 152 24.21 -0.11 -33.44
N PRO A 153 25.08 0.36 -34.36
CA PRO A 153 26.28 -0.40 -34.74
C PRO A 153 27.24 -0.62 -33.57
N VAL A 154 27.53 0.43 -32.80
CA VAL A 154 28.45 0.36 -31.65
C VAL A 154 27.88 -0.50 -30.52
N LEU A 155 26.57 -0.40 -30.26
CA LEU A 155 25.88 -1.24 -29.28
C LEU A 155 25.95 -2.73 -29.67
N MET A 156 25.80 -3.04 -30.95
CA MET A 156 25.95 -4.40 -31.46
C MET A 156 27.38 -4.90 -31.38
N ASP A 157 28.37 -4.09 -31.73
CA ASP A 157 29.77 -4.45 -31.61
C ASP A 157 30.13 -4.81 -30.16
N LEU A 158 29.70 -3.98 -29.19
CA LEU A 158 29.89 -4.24 -27.76
C LEU A 158 29.20 -5.52 -27.29
N LEU A 159 27.96 -5.78 -27.72
CA LEU A 159 27.23 -7.02 -27.36
C LEU A 159 27.89 -8.31 -27.90
N MET A 160 28.71 -8.21 -28.94
CA MET A 160 29.36 -9.36 -29.56
C MET A 160 30.76 -9.64 -28.96
N VAL A 161 31.26 -8.79 -28.07
CA VAL A 161 32.52 -9.01 -27.33
C VAL A 161 32.26 -9.95 -26.14
N GLN A 162 33.08 -10.98 -25.97
CA GLN A 162 32.85 -12.07 -24.99
C GLN A 162 32.92 -11.65 -23.50
N GLU A 163 33.37 -10.44 -23.18
CA GLU A 163 33.65 -9.97 -21.81
C GLU A 163 32.63 -8.95 -21.26
N THR A 164 31.50 -8.69 -21.95
CA THR A 164 30.52 -7.64 -21.55
C THR A 164 29.29 -8.18 -20.80
N ASP A 165 29.43 -9.29 -20.07
CA ASP A 165 28.32 -10.09 -19.53
C ASP A 165 27.40 -9.29 -18.56
N ASP A 166 27.94 -8.22 -17.95
CA ASP A 166 27.29 -7.32 -17.01
C ASP A 166 26.68 -6.05 -17.66
N LEU A 167 27.12 -5.62 -18.85
CA LEU A 167 26.56 -4.48 -19.60
C LEU A 167 25.43 -4.88 -20.55
N GLU A 168 25.25 -6.18 -20.80
CA GLU A 168 24.20 -6.69 -21.71
C GLU A 168 22.80 -6.08 -21.47
N PRO A 169 22.30 -5.93 -20.22
CA PRO A 169 20.96 -5.39 -19.99
C PRO A 169 20.78 -3.95 -20.49
N GLU A 170 21.75 -3.08 -20.21
CA GLU A 170 21.75 -1.67 -20.61
C GLU A 170 21.89 -1.53 -22.13
N LEU A 171 22.76 -2.34 -22.75
CA LEU A 171 22.94 -2.38 -24.20
C LEU A 171 21.64 -2.80 -24.92
N LEU A 172 21.00 -3.87 -24.45
CA LEU A 172 19.73 -4.35 -25.01
C LEU A 172 18.59 -3.35 -24.78
N ALA A 173 18.56 -2.66 -23.63
CA ALA A 173 17.59 -1.60 -23.36
C ALA A 173 17.79 -0.38 -24.26
N ALA A 174 19.04 -0.01 -24.55
CA ALA A 174 19.36 1.04 -25.53
C ALA A 174 18.91 0.64 -26.94
N LEU A 175 19.16 -0.60 -27.38
CA LEU A 175 18.63 -1.12 -28.66
C LEU A 175 17.10 -1.08 -28.70
N ALA A 176 16.41 -1.40 -27.61
CA ALA A 176 14.95 -1.31 -27.55
C ALA A 176 14.43 0.14 -27.67
N ARG A 177 15.19 1.14 -27.19
CA ARG A 177 14.86 2.57 -27.36
C ARG A 177 15.09 3.07 -28.78
N ALA A 178 16.06 2.52 -29.51
CA ALA A 178 16.36 2.90 -30.89
C ALA A 178 15.16 2.71 -31.84
N GLY A 179 14.24 1.79 -31.55
CA GLY A 179 13.03 1.60 -32.35
C GLY A 179 13.27 0.77 -33.62
N SER A 180 12.65 1.13 -34.75
CA SER A 180 12.74 0.35 -36.00
C SER A 180 14.15 0.08 -36.54
N PRO A 181 15.14 0.98 -36.41
CA PRO A 181 16.53 0.71 -36.83
C PRO A 181 17.18 -0.49 -36.14
N ALA A 182 16.72 -0.88 -34.95
CA ALA A 182 17.22 -2.06 -34.23
C ALA A 182 16.58 -3.39 -34.69
N GLU A 183 15.73 -3.40 -35.72
CA GLU A 183 15.05 -4.62 -36.17
C GLU A 183 16.02 -5.72 -36.61
N ASP A 184 17.01 -5.39 -37.44
CA ASP A 184 18.01 -6.35 -37.91
C ASP A 184 18.92 -6.83 -36.78
N ALA A 185 19.29 -5.93 -35.87
CA ALA A 185 20.02 -6.25 -34.65
C ALA A 185 19.27 -7.28 -33.80
N PHE A 186 17.98 -7.06 -33.51
CA PHE A 186 17.19 -8.03 -32.75
C PHE A 186 17.01 -9.36 -33.47
N ARG A 187 16.84 -9.36 -34.80
CA ARG A 187 16.79 -10.60 -35.59
C ARG A 187 18.07 -11.42 -35.46
N GLN A 188 19.23 -10.76 -35.53
CA GLN A 188 20.54 -11.41 -35.35
C GLN A 188 20.69 -11.97 -33.94
N LEU A 189 20.40 -11.19 -32.89
CA LEU A 189 20.50 -11.60 -31.49
C LEU A 189 19.57 -12.78 -31.15
N LEU A 190 18.37 -12.82 -31.72
CA LEU A 190 17.43 -13.93 -31.54
C LEU A 190 17.79 -15.19 -32.33
N SER A 191 18.65 -15.08 -33.33
CA SER A 191 19.20 -16.25 -34.04
C SER A 191 20.46 -16.82 -33.38
N HIS A 192 20.95 -16.17 -32.33
CA HIS A 192 22.20 -16.55 -31.67
C HIS A 192 22.09 -17.91 -30.95
N PRO A 193 23.13 -18.77 -30.98
CA PRO A 193 23.11 -20.08 -30.32
C PRO A 193 22.92 -19.99 -28.79
N SER A 194 23.42 -18.92 -28.16
CA SER A 194 23.24 -18.70 -26.72
C SER A 194 21.78 -18.46 -26.36
N SER A 195 21.18 -19.41 -25.64
CA SER A 195 19.81 -19.29 -25.12
C SER A 195 19.66 -18.18 -24.08
N ARG A 196 20.73 -17.87 -23.33
CA ARG A 196 20.78 -16.73 -22.40
C ARG A 196 20.59 -15.42 -23.15
N LEU A 197 21.32 -15.23 -24.26
CA LEU A 197 21.23 -14.02 -25.08
C LEU A 197 19.85 -13.90 -25.73
N ARG A 198 19.32 -14.99 -26.32
CA ARG A 198 17.95 -15.00 -26.88
C ARG A 198 16.90 -14.60 -25.83
N ARG A 199 17.00 -15.14 -24.62
CA ARG A 199 16.12 -14.80 -23.50
C ARG A 199 16.24 -13.33 -23.11
N ARG A 200 17.45 -12.82 -22.86
CA ARG A 200 17.66 -11.40 -22.48
C ARG A 200 17.18 -10.46 -23.60
N THR A 201 17.36 -10.85 -24.85
CA THR A 201 16.85 -10.13 -26.02
C THR A 201 15.32 -10.10 -26.03
N ALA A 202 14.63 -11.23 -25.79
CA ALA A 202 13.18 -11.27 -25.65
C ALA A 202 12.68 -10.32 -24.53
N ARG A 203 13.40 -10.28 -23.40
CA ARG A 203 13.11 -9.35 -22.30
C ARG A 203 13.24 -7.89 -22.69
N ALA A 204 14.21 -7.53 -23.53
CA ALA A 204 14.37 -6.17 -24.03
C ALA A 204 13.26 -5.78 -25.02
N ILE A 205 12.86 -6.72 -25.89
CA ILE A 205 11.77 -6.56 -26.86
C ILE A 205 10.45 -6.20 -26.18
N ARG A 206 10.25 -6.60 -24.92
CA ARG A 206 9.14 -6.16 -24.07
C ARG A 206 8.87 -4.66 -24.17
N HIS A 207 9.91 -3.82 -24.10
CA HIS A 207 9.80 -2.36 -24.15
C HIS A 207 10.03 -1.77 -25.55
N TRP A 208 10.30 -2.60 -26.55
CA TRP A 208 10.58 -2.16 -27.92
C TRP A 208 9.30 -1.64 -28.57
N ARG A 209 9.29 -0.34 -28.93
CA ARG A 209 8.16 0.36 -29.54
C ARG A 209 8.07 0.09 -31.05
N CYS A 210 8.03 -1.18 -31.43
CA CYS A 210 7.90 -1.62 -32.81
C CYS A 210 6.68 -2.52 -33.00
N LYS A 211 5.92 -2.32 -34.09
CA LYS A 211 4.75 -3.15 -34.44
C LYS A 211 5.08 -4.62 -34.68
N PHE A 212 6.34 -4.94 -34.96
CA PHE A 212 6.81 -6.31 -35.16
C PHE A 212 7.20 -7.03 -33.86
N ALA A 213 7.36 -6.30 -32.74
CA ALA A 213 7.75 -6.87 -31.46
C ALA A 213 6.84 -8.05 -31.02
N PRO A 214 5.50 -7.95 -31.10
CA PRO A 214 4.62 -9.04 -30.68
C PRO A 214 4.75 -10.28 -31.57
N VAL A 215 4.91 -10.07 -32.88
CA VAL A 215 5.10 -11.17 -33.86
C VAL A 215 6.39 -11.93 -33.58
N ILE A 216 7.45 -11.22 -33.19
CA ILE A 216 8.73 -11.84 -32.83
C ILE A 216 8.59 -12.64 -31.52
N LEU A 217 8.01 -12.05 -30.48
CA LEU A 217 7.77 -12.74 -29.21
C LEU A 217 6.88 -13.98 -29.40
N PHE A 218 5.85 -13.90 -30.24
CA PHE A 218 5.01 -15.04 -30.61
C PHE A 218 5.82 -16.20 -31.19
N ARG A 219 6.78 -15.94 -32.07
CA ARG A 219 7.65 -17.01 -32.62
C ARG A 219 8.51 -17.67 -31.56
N LEU A 220 8.93 -16.92 -30.53
CA LEU A 220 9.73 -17.44 -29.43
C LEU A 220 8.95 -18.34 -28.46
N LEU A 221 7.61 -18.37 -28.55
CA LEU A 221 6.80 -19.38 -27.86
C LEU A 221 7.13 -20.81 -28.31
N GLN A 222 7.80 -20.99 -29.45
CA GLN A 222 8.24 -22.28 -29.98
C GLN A 222 9.76 -22.50 -29.86
N ASP A 223 10.47 -21.68 -29.06
CA ASP A 223 11.92 -21.87 -28.85
C ASP A 223 12.20 -23.21 -28.17
N GLN A 224 13.30 -23.86 -28.53
CA GLN A 224 13.73 -25.14 -27.95
C GLN A 224 13.94 -25.04 -26.43
N GLN A 225 14.36 -23.87 -25.93
CA GLN A 225 14.72 -23.67 -24.54
C GLN A 225 13.55 -23.13 -23.72
N PRO A 226 13.10 -23.84 -22.65
CA PRO A 226 11.94 -23.42 -21.84
C PRO A 226 12.06 -22.01 -21.29
N ARG A 227 13.26 -21.61 -20.84
CA ARG A 227 13.50 -20.26 -20.30
C ARG A 227 13.28 -19.14 -21.32
N VAL A 228 13.44 -19.41 -22.61
CA VAL A 228 13.17 -18.44 -23.68
C VAL A 228 11.65 -18.34 -23.91
N ARG A 229 10.95 -19.48 -23.92
CA ARG A 229 9.47 -19.52 -24.02
C ARG A 229 8.80 -18.77 -22.88
N ILE A 230 9.25 -18.99 -21.64
CA ILE A 230 8.78 -18.27 -20.44
C ILE A 230 8.89 -16.75 -20.65
N GLU A 231 10.07 -16.27 -21.06
CA GLU A 231 10.29 -14.83 -21.23
C GLU A 231 9.44 -14.25 -22.38
N ALA A 232 9.20 -15.03 -23.44
CA ALA A 232 8.30 -14.64 -24.51
C ALA A 232 6.84 -14.51 -24.03
N ILE A 233 6.35 -15.49 -23.25
CA ILE A 233 5.02 -15.47 -22.62
C ILE A 233 4.89 -14.23 -21.71
N SER A 234 5.82 -14.04 -20.78
CA SER A 234 5.79 -12.90 -19.85
C SER A 234 5.89 -11.55 -20.57
N SER A 235 6.64 -11.47 -21.66
CA SER A 235 6.78 -10.23 -22.44
C SER A 235 5.54 -9.91 -23.28
N LEU A 236 4.86 -10.91 -23.84
CA LEU A 236 3.55 -10.72 -24.48
C LEU A 236 2.50 -10.23 -23.48
N ALA A 237 2.48 -10.83 -22.28
CA ALA A 237 1.57 -10.45 -21.21
C ALA A 237 1.81 -9.02 -20.71
N TYR A 238 3.07 -8.64 -20.47
CA TYR A 238 3.44 -7.28 -20.08
C TYR A 238 2.98 -6.23 -21.09
N ARG A 239 3.10 -6.56 -22.38
CA ARG A 239 2.64 -5.72 -23.49
C ARG A 239 1.14 -5.77 -23.72
N THR A 240 0.42 -6.61 -22.97
CA THR A 240 -1.04 -6.77 -23.06
C THR A 240 -1.52 -7.16 -24.46
N GLU A 241 -0.73 -7.99 -25.15
CA GLU A 241 -1.02 -8.40 -26.54
C GLU A 241 -2.08 -9.51 -26.56
N THR A 242 -3.35 -9.11 -26.40
CA THR A 242 -4.51 -10.01 -26.28
C THR A 242 -4.74 -10.88 -27.52
N ALA A 243 -4.23 -10.47 -28.68
CA ALA A 243 -4.33 -11.21 -29.94
C ALA A 243 -3.71 -12.62 -29.88
N TYR A 244 -2.74 -12.84 -28.98
CA TYR A 244 -2.01 -14.10 -28.83
C TYR A 244 -2.51 -14.97 -27.67
N ILE A 245 -3.68 -14.67 -27.08
CA ILE A 245 -4.23 -15.43 -25.95
C ILE A 245 -4.38 -16.93 -26.26
N ARG A 246 -4.78 -17.28 -27.49
CA ARG A 246 -4.91 -18.68 -27.92
C ARG A 246 -3.56 -19.39 -27.92
N ASP A 247 -2.51 -18.71 -28.33
CA ASP A 247 -1.15 -19.26 -28.37
C ASP A 247 -0.59 -19.43 -26.95
N ILE A 248 -0.87 -18.47 -26.05
CA ILE A 248 -0.51 -18.59 -24.63
C ILE A 248 -1.28 -19.75 -23.96
N LEU A 249 -2.55 -19.98 -24.33
CA LEU A 249 -3.32 -21.12 -23.84
C LEU A 249 -2.81 -22.48 -24.34
N LEU A 250 -2.17 -22.53 -25.51
CA LEU A 250 -1.48 -23.75 -25.95
C LEU A 250 -0.23 -24.02 -25.10
N CYS A 251 0.42 -22.99 -24.55
CA CYS A 251 1.54 -23.15 -23.62
C CYS A 251 1.15 -23.75 -22.26
N LEU A 252 -0.14 -23.89 -21.95
CA LEU A 252 -0.60 -24.68 -20.80
C LEU A 252 -0.34 -26.17 -20.97
N GLU A 253 -0.18 -26.66 -22.21
CA GLU A 253 0.15 -28.07 -22.50
C GLU A 253 1.67 -28.26 -22.72
N ASP A 254 2.49 -27.26 -22.38
CA ASP A 254 3.93 -27.33 -22.57
C ASP A 254 4.55 -28.46 -21.70
N PRO A 255 5.52 -29.22 -22.23
CA PRO A 255 6.20 -30.27 -21.47
C PRO A 255 6.95 -29.74 -20.24
N SER A 256 7.33 -28.46 -20.22
CA SER A 256 8.00 -27.83 -19.07
C SER A 256 6.98 -27.26 -18.08
N PRO A 257 7.01 -27.68 -16.80
CA PRO A 257 6.10 -27.16 -15.78
C PRO A 257 6.29 -25.65 -15.54
N ASP A 258 7.50 -25.14 -15.70
CA ASP A 258 7.80 -23.71 -15.55
C ASP A 258 7.15 -22.88 -16.66
N VAL A 259 7.07 -23.41 -17.88
CA VAL A 259 6.39 -22.75 -19.01
C VAL A 259 4.88 -22.73 -18.78
N ARG A 260 4.30 -23.84 -18.30
CA ARG A 260 2.88 -23.88 -17.91
C ARG A 260 2.57 -22.85 -16.84
N SER A 261 3.42 -22.76 -15.80
CA SER A 261 3.30 -21.74 -14.74
C SER A 261 3.30 -20.33 -15.32
N ALA A 262 4.28 -20.02 -16.18
CA ALA A 262 4.37 -18.70 -16.80
C ALA A 262 3.15 -18.36 -17.68
N ALA A 263 2.56 -19.36 -18.35
CA ALA A 263 1.33 -19.19 -19.11
C ALA A 263 0.13 -18.86 -18.20
N ILE A 264 0.00 -19.54 -17.04
CA ILE A 264 -1.03 -19.23 -16.04
C ILE A 264 -0.88 -17.78 -15.55
N ASP A 265 0.32 -17.40 -15.12
CA ASP A 265 0.60 -16.06 -14.60
C ASP A 265 0.34 -14.97 -15.66
N ALA A 266 0.73 -15.25 -16.92
CA ALA A 266 0.49 -14.36 -18.05
C ALA A 266 -1.01 -14.16 -18.31
N ILE A 267 -1.78 -15.25 -18.36
CA ILE A 267 -3.23 -15.19 -18.58
C ILE A 267 -3.91 -14.42 -17.45
N GLN A 268 -3.56 -14.70 -16.19
CA GLN A 268 -4.10 -13.98 -15.03
C GLN A 268 -3.77 -12.49 -15.09
N SER A 269 -2.54 -12.11 -15.48
CA SER A 269 -2.13 -10.71 -15.58
C SER A 269 -2.86 -9.91 -16.67
N ILE A 270 -3.31 -10.56 -17.75
CA ILE A 270 -4.01 -9.89 -18.85
C ILE A 270 -5.52 -10.09 -18.78
N MET A 271 -6.03 -10.92 -17.87
CA MET A 271 -7.43 -11.34 -17.79
C MET A 271 -8.41 -10.16 -17.76
N ASP A 272 -8.15 -9.15 -16.92
CA ASP A 272 -9.00 -7.96 -16.79
C ASP A 272 -8.98 -7.06 -18.04
N LYS A 273 -7.98 -7.25 -18.92
CA LYS A 273 -7.79 -6.51 -20.16
C LYS A 273 -8.25 -7.28 -21.39
N LEU A 274 -8.66 -8.54 -21.23
CA LEU A 274 -9.21 -9.34 -22.32
C LEU A 274 -10.61 -8.86 -22.66
N ASP A 275 -10.83 -8.56 -23.94
CA ASP A 275 -12.17 -8.37 -24.47
C ASP A 275 -12.98 -9.65 -24.23
N LYS A 276 -14.09 -9.55 -23.49
CA LYS A 276 -14.94 -10.71 -23.18
C LYS A 276 -15.35 -11.55 -24.41
N PRO A 277 -15.61 -10.96 -25.61
CA PRO A 277 -15.84 -11.73 -26.83
C PRO A 277 -14.68 -12.65 -27.26
N VAL A 278 -13.43 -12.31 -26.90
CA VAL A 278 -12.25 -13.14 -27.19
C VAL A 278 -12.25 -14.39 -26.31
N LEU A 279 -12.72 -14.29 -25.06
CA LEU A 279 -12.88 -15.43 -24.17
C LEU A 279 -13.98 -16.39 -24.64
N ASP A 280 -15.05 -15.87 -25.25
CA ASP A 280 -16.10 -16.70 -25.84
C ASP A 280 -15.57 -17.54 -27.03
N GLN A 281 -14.57 -17.01 -27.74
CA GLN A 281 -13.92 -17.67 -28.87
C GLN A 281 -12.96 -18.81 -28.48
N LEU A 282 -12.73 -19.06 -27.18
CA LEU A 282 -11.92 -20.18 -26.70
C LEU A 282 -12.62 -21.53 -26.91
N GLY A 283 -13.95 -21.54 -26.90
CA GLY A 283 -14.78 -22.72 -27.12
C GLY A 283 -14.93 -23.60 -25.87
N ALA A 284 -16.13 -24.18 -25.72
CA ALA A 284 -16.50 -24.99 -24.56
C ALA A 284 -15.58 -26.20 -24.34
N GLU A 285 -15.18 -26.91 -25.39
CA GLU A 285 -14.35 -28.11 -25.27
C GLU A 285 -12.95 -27.82 -24.75
N ARG A 286 -12.35 -26.69 -25.15
CA ARG A 286 -11.03 -26.29 -24.65
C ARG A 286 -11.09 -25.91 -23.17
N LEU A 287 -12.16 -25.24 -22.75
CA LEU A 287 -12.38 -24.91 -21.34
C LEU A 287 -12.58 -26.18 -20.50
N LYS A 288 -13.37 -27.15 -20.98
CA LYS A 288 -13.54 -28.45 -20.32
C LYS A 288 -12.21 -29.19 -20.11
N GLN A 289 -11.30 -29.14 -21.10
CA GLN A 289 -9.98 -29.77 -20.99
C GLN A 289 -9.14 -29.21 -19.82
N LEU A 290 -9.28 -27.92 -19.50
CA LEU A 290 -8.52 -27.30 -18.39
C LEU A 290 -8.88 -27.91 -17.03
N PHE A 291 -10.12 -28.36 -16.84
CA PHE A 291 -10.57 -29.00 -15.59
C PHE A 291 -10.11 -30.45 -15.46
N THR A 292 -9.62 -31.07 -16.54
CA THR A 292 -9.10 -32.44 -16.52
C THR A 292 -7.58 -32.50 -16.41
N ASP A 293 -6.90 -31.35 -16.27
CA ASP A 293 -5.45 -31.28 -16.16
C ASP A 293 -4.97 -31.74 -14.77
N ASP A 294 -3.77 -32.31 -14.69
CA ASP A 294 -3.18 -32.77 -13.42
C ASP A 294 -2.73 -31.59 -12.53
N ASP A 295 -2.37 -30.43 -13.10
CA ASP A 295 -1.94 -29.24 -12.35
C ASP A 295 -3.15 -28.48 -11.76
N PRO A 296 -3.29 -28.38 -10.42
CA PRO A 296 -4.43 -27.71 -9.79
C PRO A 296 -4.56 -26.25 -10.21
N ARG A 297 -3.46 -25.57 -10.54
CA ARG A 297 -3.49 -24.16 -10.95
C ARG A 297 -4.14 -23.99 -12.33
N ILE A 298 -4.01 -24.97 -13.22
CA ILE A 298 -4.66 -24.97 -14.53
C ILE A 298 -6.17 -25.18 -14.36
N ARG A 299 -6.57 -26.11 -13.47
CA ARG A 299 -7.99 -26.32 -13.18
C ARG A 299 -8.64 -25.09 -12.53
N GLN A 300 -7.96 -24.46 -11.57
CA GLN A 300 -8.38 -23.17 -10.98
C GLN A 300 -8.50 -22.05 -12.03
N LEU A 301 -7.56 -21.96 -12.97
CA LEU A 301 -7.62 -21.00 -14.07
C LEU A 301 -8.85 -21.24 -14.96
N GLY A 302 -9.24 -22.50 -15.17
CA GLY A 302 -10.48 -22.87 -15.86
C GLY A 302 -11.71 -22.17 -15.27
N TRP A 303 -11.87 -22.20 -13.94
CA TRP A 303 -12.95 -21.51 -13.23
C TRP A 303 -12.92 -20.00 -13.44
N GLN A 304 -11.73 -19.39 -13.37
CA GLN A 304 -11.55 -17.95 -13.58
C GLN A 304 -11.90 -17.51 -15.02
N LEU A 305 -11.49 -18.30 -16.01
CA LEU A 305 -11.76 -18.02 -17.43
C LEU A 305 -13.25 -18.09 -17.76
N ILE A 306 -13.97 -19.12 -17.27
CA ILE A 306 -15.41 -19.23 -17.49
C ILE A 306 -16.16 -18.09 -16.78
N ALA A 307 -15.76 -17.74 -15.55
CA ALA A 307 -16.40 -16.67 -14.78
C ALA A 307 -16.33 -15.29 -15.45
N ASN A 308 -15.36 -15.06 -16.34
CA ASN A 308 -15.12 -13.78 -17.01
C ASN A 308 -15.67 -13.70 -18.45
N GLN A 309 -16.39 -14.72 -18.92
CA GLN A 309 -17.03 -14.71 -20.24
C GLN A 309 -18.14 -13.65 -20.37
N HIS A 310 -18.44 -13.23 -21.62
CA HIS A 310 -19.47 -12.22 -21.87
C HIS A 310 -20.88 -12.82 -21.75
N HIS A 311 -21.07 -13.98 -22.36
CA HIS A 311 -22.35 -14.67 -22.42
C HIS A 311 -22.56 -15.54 -21.20
N SER A 312 -23.83 -15.70 -20.81
CA SER A 312 -24.20 -16.74 -19.84
C SER A 312 -23.75 -18.09 -20.38
N VAL A 313 -23.22 -18.92 -19.49
CA VAL A 313 -22.87 -20.31 -19.79
C VAL A 313 -24.08 -20.99 -20.45
N ASP A 314 -23.86 -21.67 -21.57
CA ASP A 314 -24.94 -22.36 -22.27
C ASP A 314 -25.45 -23.56 -21.45
N GLU A 315 -26.65 -24.04 -21.77
CA GLU A 315 -27.30 -25.10 -21.00
C GLU A 315 -26.46 -26.40 -20.95
N ASN A 316 -25.71 -26.69 -22.02
CA ASN A 316 -24.82 -27.85 -22.09
C ASN A 316 -23.64 -27.73 -21.13
N MET A 317 -22.96 -26.59 -21.11
CA MET A 317 -21.87 -26.35 -20.17
C MET A 317 -22.39 -26.25 -18.73
N ALA A 318 -23.56 -25.65 -18.51
CA ALA A 318 -24.18 -25.62 -17.18
C ALA A 318 -24.51 -27.03 -16.66
N GLN A 319 -24.98 -27.95 -17.52
CA GLN A 319 -25.20 -29.36 -17.15
C GLN A 319 -23.88 -30.07 -16.85
N TRP A 320 -22.86 -29.78 -17.65
CA TRP A 320 -21.53 -30.35 -17.43
C TRP A 320 -20.92 -29.89 -16.11
N LEU A 321 -21.00 -28.59 -15.77
CA LEU A 321 -20.51 -28.04 -14.49
C LEU A 321 -21.25 -28.63 -13.28
N GLU A 322 -22.56 -28.86 -13.38
CA GLU A 322 -23.34 -29.54 -12.32
C GLU A 322 -22.83 -30.97 -12.07
N HIS A 323 -22.49 -31.71 -13.11
CA HIS A 323 -21.90 -33.04 -12.97
C HIS A 323 -20.44 -33.00 -12.50
N HIS A 324 -19.64 -32.08 -13.04
CA HIS A 324 -18.24 -31.92 -12.66
C HIS A 324 -18.07 -31.53 -11.18
N SER A 325 -19.02 -30.76 -10.63
CA SER A 325 -19.06 -30.41 -9.19
C SER A 325 -19.16 -31.61 -8.24
N GLU A 326 -19.53 -32.80 -8.76
CA GLU A 326 -19.58 -34.03 -7.96
C GLU A 326 -18.20 -34.60 -7.64
N ASN A 327 -17.19 -34.28 -8.45
CA ASN A 327 -15.85 -34.83 -8.36
C ASN A 327 -14.77 -33.74 -8.42
N LEU A 328 -15.01 -32.59 -7.79
CA LEU A 328 -14.04 -31.51 -7.70
C LEU A 328 -12.85 -31.92 -6.83
N HIS A 329 -11.64 -31.59 -7.28
CA HIS A 329 -10.48 -31.67 -6.40
C HIS A 329 -10.56 -30.59 -5.30
N PRO A 330 -10.07 -30.87 -4.07
CA PRO A 330 -10.08 -29.90 -2.97
C PRO A 330 -9.51 -28.53 -3.34
N ASP A 331 -8.44 -28.50 -4.12
CA ASP A 331 -7.76 -27.27 -4.55
C ASP A 331 -8.62 -26.36 -5.44
N GLU A 332 -9.65 -26.90 -6.10
CA GLU A 332 -10.51 -26.14 -7.01
C GLU A 332 -11.75 -25.57 -6.35
N ILE A 333 -12.17 -26.14 -5.21
CA ILE A 333 -13.50 -25.88 -4.64
C ILE A 333 -13.70 -24.37 -4.38
N CYS A 334 -12.70 -23.71 -3.79
CA CYS A 334 -12.76 -22.26 -3.55
C CYS A 334 -12.87 -21.46 -4.85
N SER A 335 -12.12 -21.84 -5.90
CA SER A 335 -12.18 -21.17 -7.21
C SER A 335 -13.53 -21.39 -7.89
N ALA A 336 -14.10 -22.59 -7.74
CA ALA A 336 -15.45 -22.91 -8.21
C ALA A 336 -16.50 -22.06 -7.50
N LEU A 337 -16.46 -21.99 -6.17
CA LEU A 337 -17.37 -21.18 -5.35
C LEU A 337 -17.28 -19.69 -5.69
N ASP A 338 -16.09 -19.15 -5.97
CA ASP A 338 -15.93 -17.75 -6.40
C ASP A 338 -16.45 -17.49 -7.82
N ALA A 339 -16.40 -18.50 -8.70
CA ALA A 339 -16.86 -18.42 -10.07
C ALA A 339 -18.38 -18.54 -10.21
N ILE A 340 -19.01 -19.49 -9.51
CA ILE A 340 -20.43 -19.87 -9.68
C ILE A 340 -21.40 -18.68 -9.64
N PRO A 341 -21.33 -17.75 -8.66
CA PRO A 341 -22.24 -16.59 -8.62
C PRO A 341 -22.17 -15.70 -9.86
N LYS A 342 -21.02 -15.67 -10.55
CA LYS A 342 -20.79 -14.87 -11.76
C LYS A 342 -21.35 -15.54 -13.03
N LEU A 343 -21.53 -16.85 -13.00
CA LEU A 343 -22.00 -17.65 -14.15
C LEU A 343 -23.49 -17.47 -14.48
N LYS A 344 -24.26 -16.84 -13.57
CA LYS A 344 -25.72 -16.64 -13.72
C LYS A 344 -26.47 -17.93 -14.02
N LEU A 345 -26.12 -19.02 -13.33
CA LEU A 345 -26.84 -20.28 -13.41
C LEU A 345 -28.26 -20.10 -12.86
N ASN A 346 -29.19 -20.97 -13.29
CA ASN A 346 -30.52 -21.03 -12.68
C ASN A 346 -30.41 -21.31 -11.17
N GLU A 347 -31.25 -20.67 -10.37
CA GLU A 347 -31.23 -20.75 -8.89
C GLU A 347 -31.25 -22.20 -8.38
N THR A 348 -32.04 -23.07 -9.02
CA THR A 348 -32.13 -24.49 -8.65
C THR A 348 -30.82 -25.25 -8.86
N ARG A 349 -30.04 -24.90 -9.90
CA ARG A 349 -28.73 -25.51 -10.17
C ARG A 349 -27.68 -24.97 -9.21
N HIS A 350 -27.66 -23.65 -8.98
CA HIS A 350 -26.76 -23.04 -8.00
C HIS A 350 -26.98 -23.67 -6.62
N ARG A 351 -28.23 -23.82 -6.18
CA ARG A 351 -28.57 -24.49 -4.91
C ARG A 351 -28.06 -25.92 -4.87
N ARG A 352 -28.26 -26.72 -5.93
CA ARG A 352 -27.77 -28.11 -5.97
C ARG A 352 -26.25 -28.21 -5.88
N ILE A 353 -25.52 -27.36 -6.60
CA ILE A 353 -24.06 -27.31 -6.55
C ILE A 353 -23.60 -26.91 -5.14
N PHE A 354 -24.25 -25.89 -4.56
CA PHE A 354 -23.98 -25.45 -3.20
C PHE A 354 -24.19 -26.57 -2.16
N GLU A 355 -25.32 -27.27 -2.19
CA GLU A 355 -25.60 -28.36 -1.23
C GLU A 355 -24.57 -29.50 -1.35
N LYS A 356 -24.07 -29.80 -2.55
CA LYS A 356 -23.01 -30.80 -2.75
C LYS A 356 -21.69 -30.34 -2.14
N LEU A 357 -21.28 -29.10 -2.40
CA LEU A 357 -20.03 -28.52 -1.90
C LEU A 357 -20.08 -28.24 -0.39
N TRP A 358 -21.27 -28.02 0.17
CA TRP A 358 -21.46 -27.88 1.60
C TRP A 358 -21.02 -29.14 2.36
N VAL A 359 -21.34 -30.32 1.82
CA VAL A 359 -20.99 -31.61 2.44
C VAL A 359 -19.48 -31.86 2.46
N SER A 360 -18.71 -31.26 1.54
CA SER A 360 -17.24 -31.40 1.54
C SER A 360 -16.54 -30.54 2.59
N TRP A 361 -17.23 -29.63 3.26
CA TRP A 361 -16.63 -28.80 4.29
C TRP A 361 -16.51 -29.55 5.62
N ASP A 362 -15.28 -29.76 6.07
CA ASP A 362 -14.93 -30.46 7.31
C ASP A 362 -15.11 -29.63 8.59
N ARG A 363 -15.57 -28.37 8.45
CA ARG A 363 -15.72 -27.37 9.52
C ARG A 363 -14.41 -26.88 10.14
N GLU A 364 -13.27 -27.25 9.56
CA GLU A 364 -11.94 -26.79 9.99
C GLU A 364 -11.30 -25.86 8.97
N ASP A 365 -11.53 -26.08 7.66
CA ASP A 365 -10.97 -25.24 6.60
C ASP A 365 -11.60 -23.83 6.59
N PRO A 366 -10.82 -22.77 6.90
CA PRO A 366 -11.33 -21.40 6.94
C PRO A 366 -11.54 -20.78 5.58
N GLU A 367 -10.78 -21.19 4.56
CA GLU A 367 -10.90 -20.66 3.20
C GLU A 367 -12.17 -21.20 2.54
N LEU A 368 -12.38 -22.51 2.63
CA LEU A 368 -13.59 -23.16 2.13
C LEU A 368 -14.85 -22.68 2.87
N GLY A 369 -14.81 -22.62 4.21
CA GLY A 369 -15.93 -22.14 5.01
C GLY A 369 -16.34 -20.71 4.66
N ALA A 370 -15.35 -19.82 4.47
CA ALA A 370 -15.62 -18.44 4.05
C ALA A 370 -16.14 -18.35 2.60
N ALA A 371 -15.65 -19.20 1.68
CA ALA A 371 -16.13 -19.25 0.30
C ALA A 371 -17.58 -19.76 0.20
N LEU A 372 -17.94 -20.77 0.99
CA LEU A 372 -19.31 -21.27 1.12
C LEU A 372 -20.23 -20.21 1.71
N ALA A 373 -19.79 -19.54 2.78
CA ALA A 373 -20.53 -18.47 3.42
C ALA A 373 -20.89 -17.33 2.45
N LYS A 374 -20.07 -17.04 1.44
CA LYS A 374 -20.30 -15.99 0.43
C LYS A 374 -21.35 -16.33 -0.63
N GLN A 375 -21.88 -17.56 -0.69
CA GLN A 375 -22.78 -17.98 -1.76
C GLN A 375 -24.22 -17.47 -1.61
N TRP A 376 -24.67 -17.21 -0.38
CA TRP A 376 -26.08 -16.89 -0.09
C TRP A 376 -26.68 -15.70 -0.84
N PRO A 377 -25.97 -14.61 -1.19
CA PRO A 377 -26.55 -13.53 -1.99
C PRO A 377 -27.03 -13.97 -3.38
N GLY A 378 -26.50 -15.08 -3.91
CA GLY A 378 -26.96 -15.69 -5.17
C GLY A 378 -27.97 -16.83 -5.00
N LEU A 379 -28.31 -17.19 -3.75
CA LEU A 379 -29.23 -18.26 -3.42
C LEU A 379 -30.52 -17.71 -2.82
N GLN A 380 -31.59 -18.49 -2.91
CA GLN A 380 -32.79 -18.23 -2.14
C GLN A 380 -32.56 -18.65 -0.67
N LEU A 381 -32.70 -17.72 0.26
CA LEU A 381 -32.57 -17.92 1.71
C LEU A 381 -33.78 -18.69 2.25
N GLU A 382 -33.57 -19.91 2.71
CA GLU A 382 -34.64 -20.77 3.23
C GLU A 382 -34.53 -20.89 4.75
N GLN A 383 -35.65 -21.17 5.43
CA GLN A 383 -35.63 -21.38 6.89
C GLN A 383 -34.78 -22.59 7.29
N ALA A 384 -34.57 -23.55 6.38
CA ALA A 384 -33.67 -24.68 6.57
C ALA A 384 -32.18 -24.29 6.60
N ASP A 385 -31.80 -23.11 6.10
CA ASP A 385 -30.40 -22.64 6.14
C ASP A 385 -29.96 -22.21 7.53
N ASN A 386 -30.90 -22.13 8.49
CA ASN A 386 -30.64 -21.71 9.85
C ASN A 386 -29.55 -22.56 10.54
N GLU A 387 -29.63 -23.88 10.36
CA GLU A 387 -28.62 -24.81 10.90
C GLU A 387 -27.24 -24.57 10.27
N LYS A 388 -27.19 -24.31 8.95
CA LYS A 388 -25.94 -24.01 8.24
C LYS A 388 -25.30 -22.71 8.72
N PHE A 389 -26.09 -21.67 8.97
CA PHE A 389 -25.59 -20.43 9.57
C PHE A 389 -25.15 -20.63 11.02
N GLY A 390 -25.88 -21.43 11.80
CA GLY A 390 -25.47 -21.84 13.14
C GLY A 390 -24.09 -22.50 13.15
N ASP A 391 -23.86 -23.45 12.23
CA ASP A 391 -22.56 -24.09 12.05
C ASP A 391 -21.45 -23.07 11.73
N LEU A 392 -21.69 -22.16 10.77
CA LEU A 392 -20.72 -21.11 10.40
C LEU A 392 -20.38 -20.20 11.58
N LEU A 393 -21.39 -19.76 12.33
CA LEU A 393 -21.26 -18.84 13.45
C LEU A 393 -20.65 -19.48 14.71
N ALA A 394 -20.65 -20.81 14.80
CA ALA A 394 -20.00 -21.56 15.88
C ALA A 394 -18.51 -21.82 15.63
N THR A 395 -18.01 -21.56 14.42
CA THR A 395 -16.60 -21.79 14.07
C THR A 395 -15.64 -20.85 14.81
N LYS A 396 -14.42 -21.32 15.09
CA LYS A 396 -13.35 -20.49 15.69
C LYS A 396 -12.83 -19.38 14.76
N PRO A 397 -12.62 -19.61 13.45
CA PRO A 397 -12.09 -18.56 12.57
C PRO A 397 -13.11 -17.44 12.34
N ALA A 398 -12.78 -16.22 12.79
CA ALA A 398 -13.64 -15.05 12.64
C ALA A 398 -13.91 -14.66 11.19
N CYS A 399 -13.06 -15.06 10.23
CA CYS A 399 -13.28 -14.83 8.80
C CYS A 399 -14.51 -15.58 8.26
N ILE A 400 -14.76 -16.81 8.71
CA ILE A 400 -15.94 -17.61 8.32
C ILE A 400 -17.19 -16.95 8.87
N ARG A 401 -17.18 -16.63 10.18
CA ARG A 401 -18.29 -15.96 10.85
C ARG A 401 -18.61 -14.61 10.20
N PHE A 402 -17.59 -13.82 9.90
CA PHE A 402 -17.77 -12.53 9.22
C PHE A 402 -18.34 -12.70 7.81
N ALA A 403 -17.83 -13.65 7.02
CA ALA A 403 -18.35 -13.94 5.69
C ALA A 403 -19.84 -14.35 5.74
N ALA A 404 -20.22 -15.17 6.71
CA ALA A 404 -21.60 -15.61 6.90
C ALA A 404 -22.52 -14.43 7.24
N VAL A 405 -22.14 -13.63 8.22
CA VAL A 405 -22.91 -12.44 8.61
C VAL A 405 -22.98 -11.42 7.48
N ASN A 406 -21.89 -11.19 6.76
CA ASN A 406 -21.88 -10.27 5.62
C ASN A 406 -22.81 -10.74 4.50
N SER A 407 -22.87 -12.04 4.22
CA SER A 407 -23.86 -12.58 3.28
C SER A 407 -25.29 -12.37 3.73
N LEU A 408 -25.60 -12.57 5.02
CA LEU A 408 -26.92 -12.26 5.57
C LEU A 408 -27.29 -10.79 5.42
N VAL A 409 -26.34 -9.88 5.69
CA VAL A 409 -26.54 -8.43 5.47
C VAL A 409 -26.85 -8.15 4.00
N MET A 410 -26.19 -8.80 3.05
CA MET A 410 -26.50 -8.64 1.61
C MET A 410 -27.89 -9.19 1.23
N CYS A 411 -28.38 -10.23 1.93
CA CYS A 411 -29.74 -10.75 1.72
C CYS A 411 -30.85 -9.80 2.21
N THR A 412 -30.54 -8.76 2.99
CA THR A 412 -31.52 -7.77 3.49
C THR A 412 -32.14 -6.88 2.39
N THR A 413 -31.55 -6.86 1.19
CA THR A 413 -32.09 -6.13 0.05
C THR A 413 -32.93 -7.00 -0.90
N GLY A 414 -32.96 -8.32 -0.67
CA GLY A 414 -33.63 -9.29 -1.53
C GLY A 414 -35.10 -9.58 -1.18
N PRO A 415 -35.74 -10.54 -1.87
CA PRO A 415 -37.13 -10.92 -1.65
C PRO A 415 -37.40 -11.51 -0.26
N GLN A 416 -36.37 -11.99 0.45
CA GLN A 416 -36.46 -12.64 1.76
C GLN A 416 -35.80 -11.83 2.88
N LYS A 417 -35.78 -10.51 2.71
CA LYS A 417 -35.21 -9.57 3.67
C LYS A 417 -35.70 -9.79 5.10
N ASP A 418 -36.96 -10.16 5.31
CA ASP A 418 -37.56 -10.32 6.63
C ASP A 418 -36.91 -11.46 7.42
N LEU A 419 -36.57 -12.57 6.75
CA LEU A 419 -35.87 -13.69 7.38
C LEU A 419 -34.43 -13.30 7.75
N ALA A 420 -33.72 -12.64 6.83
CA ALA A 420 -32.37 -12.14 7.09
C ALA A 420 -32.36 -11.13 8.25
N PHE A 421 -33.37 -10.26 8.36
CA PHE A 421 -33.49 -9.32 9.47
C PHE A 421 -33.66 -10.02 10.81
N ASN A 422 -34.56 -10.99 10.89
CA ASN A 422 -34.80 -11.72 12.12
C ASN A 422 -33.50 -12.39 12.62
N TRP A 423 -32.79 -13.08 11.73
CA TRP A 423 -31.54 -13.75 12.12
C TRP A 423 -30.44 -12.79 12.53
N LEU A 424 -30.27 -11.67 11.84
CA LEU A 424 -29.30 -10.66 12.26
C LEU A 424 -29.66 -10.05 13.63
N GLN A 425 -30.95 -9.87 13.91
CA GLN A 425 -31.43 -9.38 15.21
C GLN A 425 -31.16 -10.39 16.32
N ASP A 426 -31.37 -11.68 16.08
CA ASP A 426 -31.07 -12.76 17.03
C ASP A 426 -29.56 -12.82 17.33
N ILE A 427 -28.72 -12.67 16.30
CA ILE A 427 -27.25 -12.62 16.46
C ILE A 427 -26.82 -11.41 17.30
N LEU A 428 -27.40 -10.23 17.06
CA LEU A 428 -27.10 -9.00 17.80
C LEU A 428 -27.50 -9.09 19.29
N ARG A 429 -28.57 -9.84 19.61
CA ARG A 429 -29.00 -10.09 21.00
C ARG A 429 -28.14 -11.11 21.74
N GLY A 430 -27.17 -11.75 21.08
CA GLY A 430 -26.42 -12.87 21.64
C GLY A 430 -27.24 -14.16 21.70
N GLU A 431 -28.37 -14.20 21.02
CA GLU A 431 -29.28 -15.35 20.92
C GLU A 431 -28.89 -16.29 19.77
N SER A 432 -27.62 -16.31 19.34
CA SER A 432 -27.19 -17.18 18.23
C SER A 432 -27.37 -18.67 18.53
N GLN A 433 -27.53 -19.06 19.80
CA GLN A 433 -27.94 -20.40 20.22
C GLN A 433 -29.42 -20.72 19.89
N LEU A 434 -30.24 -19.73 19.54
CA LEU A 434 -31.65 -19.85 19.11
C LEU A 434 -31.83 -19.96 17.59
N LEU A 435 -30.75 -19.94 16.80
CA LEU A 435 -30.75 -20.44 15.41
C LEU A 435 -31.12 -21.94 15.35
N THR A 436 -31.34 -22.58 16.50
CA THR A 436 -32.11 -23.82 16.66
C THR A 436 -33.41 -23.56 17.44
N ASN A 437 -34.52 -23.26 16.76
CA ASN A 437 -35.81 -23.87 17.11
C ASN A 437 -36.90 -23.69 16.03
N PRO A 438 -37.31 -24.77 15.34
CA PRO A 438 -38.62 -24.83 14.70
C PRO A 438 -39.68 -25.01 15.80
N SER A 439 -40.86 -24.39 15.67
CA SER A 439 -42.09 -24.64 16.46
C SER A 439 -42.38 -23.88 17.77
N ALA A 440 -42.07 -22.57 17.85
CA ALA A 440 -42.59 -21.72 18.94
C ALA A 440 -44.00 -21.12 18.69
N GLU A 441 -44.60 -21.26 17.50
CA GLU A 441 -45.90 -20.60 17.18
C GLU A 441 -47.14 -21.51 17.27
N LEU A 442 -47.02 -22.80 17.60
CA LEU A 442 -48.17 -23.74 17.57
C LEU A 442 -48.69 -24.23 18.93
N LYS A 443 -48.33 -23.58 20.05
CA LYS A 443 -48.94 -23.86 21.36
C LYS A 443 -49.54 -22.62 22.02
N GLN A 444 -50.42 -21.94 21.30
CA GLN A 444 -51.49 -21.14 21.92
C GLN A 444 -52.85 -21.76 21.58
N GLN A 445 -53.13 -22.97 22.10
CA GLN A 445 -54.48 -23.50 22.32
C GLN A 445 -54.42 -24.92 22.91
N SER A 446 -54.22 -25.02 24.21
CA SER A 446 -54.81 -26.08 25.04
C SER A 446 -54.51 -25.74 26.49
N GLY A 447 -55.53 -25.35 27.24
CA GLY A 447 -55.43 -25.05 28.65
C GLY A 447 -55.09 -26.31 29.45
N ASP A 448 -54.22 -26.12 30.45
CA ASP A 448 -54.03 -27.08 31.53
C ASP A 448 -54.25 -26.33 32.87
N PRO A 449 -55.25 -26.71 33.68
CA PRO A 449 -55.75 -25.93 34.82
C PRO A 449 -54.93 -26.05 36.11
N GLN A 450 -53.61 -26.24 36.05
CA GLN A 450 -52.76 -26.30 37.24
C GLN A 450 -51.55 -25.36 37.19
N ARG A 451 -51.83 -24.06 37.01
CA ARG A 451 -50.90 -23.00 37.42
C ARG A 451 -51.23 -22.56 38.84
N ILE A 452 -50.35 -22.87 39.79
CA ILE A 452 -50.26 -22.14 41.06
C ILE A 452 -49.40 -20.89 40.81
N PRO A 453 -49.84 -19.68 41.20
CA PRO A 453 -49.19 -18.43 40.85
C PRO A 453 -47.91 -18.18 41.66
N VAL A 454 -47.00 -17.46 41.02
CA VAL A 454 -45.78 -16.86 41.58
C VAL A 454 -46.10 -16.06 42.85
N ARG A 455 -45.27 -16.18 43.89
CA ARG A 455 -45.22 -15.23 44.99
C ARG A 455 -43.86 -14.54 45.04
N ASN A 456 -43.97 -13.22 45.07
CA ASN A 456 -42.92 -12.23 45.27
C ASN A 456 -42.24 -12.37 46.62
N ILE A 457 -41.01 -11.87 46.62
CA ILE A 457 -40.16 -11.41 47.72
C ILE A 457 -41.00 -10.65 48.76
N ASP A 458 -40.82 -10.96 50.05
CA ASP A 458 -40.58 -9.96 51.12
C ASP A 458 -40.34 -10.64 52.49
N THR A 459 -39.28 -10.13 53.15
CA THR A 459 -39.04 -9.92 54.60
C THR A 459 -39.03 -11.09 55.60
N GLU A 460 -37.87 -11.19 56.28
CA GLU A 460 -37.66 -11.46 57.74
C GLU A 460 -38.18 -12.81 58.28
N GLU A 461 -37.41 -13.66 58.97
CA GLU A 461 -36.59 -13.40 60.16
C GLU A 461 -35.74 -14.65 60.52
N ALA A 462 -34.52 -14.42 60.99
CA ALA A 462 -33.74 -15.14 62.00
C ALA A 462 -33.59 -16.69 62.00
N GLY A 463 -32.34 -17.12 61.83
CA GLY A 463 -31.80 -18.40 62.29
C GLY A 463 -30.28 -18.37 62.24
N GLU A 464 -29.66 -18.10 63.38
CA GLU A 464 -28.21 -17.98 63.60
C GLU A 464 -27.46 -19.26 63.22
N ASP A 465 -26.42 -19.13 62.39
CA ASP A 465 -25.17 -19.88 62.49
C ASP A 465 -24.09 -19.04 61.78
N THR A 466 -23.45 -18.16 62.56
CA THR A 466 -22.34 -17.33 62.12
C THR A 466 -21.09 -18.18 61.94
N LEU A 467 -20.81 -18.58 60.70
CA LEU A 467 -19.45 -18.96 60.28
C LEU A 467 -18.66 -17.69 60.01
N THR A 468 -17.49 -17.56 60.62
CA THR A 468 -16.61 -16.41 60.42
C THR A 468 -16.05 -16.38 59.00
N ILE A 469 -15.90 -15.18 58.40
CA ILE A 469 -15.39 -14.97 57.03
C ILE A 469 -14.03 -15.65 56.80
N GLN A 470 -13.24 -15.86 57.86
CA GLN A 470 -11.95 -16.57 57.80
C GLN A 470 -12.12 -18.07 57.48
N GLU A 471 -13.15 -18.74 57.99
CA GLU A 471 -13.38 -20.19 57.78
C GLU A 471 -13.94 -20.51 56.39
N ILE A 472 -14.49 -19.52 55.69
CA ILE A 472 -14.92 -19.64 54.29
C ILE A 472 -13.72 -19.45 53.34
N MET A 473 -12.72 -18.64 53.72
CA MET A 473 -11.52 -18.44 52.90
C MET A 473 -10.55 -19.64 52.97
N ASP A 474 -10.40 -20.27 54.14
CA ASP A 474 -9.50 -21.44 54.32
C ASP A 474 -10.00 -22.70 53.60
N ARG A 475 -11.25 -22.72 53.13
CA ARG A 475 -11.85 -23.83 52.38
C ARG A 475 -11.78 -23.65 50.85
N ALA A 476 -11.44 -22.44 50.38
CA ALA A 476 -11.41 -22.10 48.96
C ALA A 476 -10.00 -21.97 48.36
N TYR A 477 -8.94 -21.87 49.19
CA TYR A 477 -7.56 -21.79 48.71
C TYR A 477 -6.59 -22.47 49.70
N PRO A 478 -6.15 -23.73 49.46
CA PRO A 478 -5.01 -24.27 50.19
C PRO A 478 -3.72 -23.59 49.70
N GLU A 479 -2.98 -23.02 50.66
CA GLU A 479 -1.66 -22.41 50.49
C GLU A 479 -0.70 -23.37 49.77
N TYR A 480 -0.06 -22.89 48.70
CA TYR A 480 1.08 -23.56 48.06
C TYR A 480 2.36 -22.84 48.49
N GLU A 481 3.05 -23.38 49.49
CA GLU A 481 4.50 -23.20 49.67
C GLU A 481 5.24 -24.44 49.14
N GLU A 482 6.15 -24.14 48.21
CA GLU A 482 7.39 -24.83 47.82
C GLU A 482 7.48 -26.37 47.65
N ALA A 483 8.00 -26.71 46.46
CA ALA A 483 8.86 -27.85 46.16
C ALA A 483 8.24 -29.26 46.08
N HIS A 484 7.65 -29.57 44.92
CA HIS A 484 7.78 -30.90 44.32
C HIS A 484 8.12 -30.79 42.82
N PRO A 485 9.13 -31.55 42.34
CA PRO A 485 9.65 -31.41 40.98
C PRO A 485 8.65 -31.96 39.96
N GLU A 486 8.54 -31.27 38.84
CA GLU A 486 7.83 -31.74 37.64
C GLU A 486 8.27 -33.17 37.28
N PRO A 487 7.38 -34.00 36.72
CA PRO A 487 7.77 -35.31 36.24
C PRO A 487 8.73 -35.13 35.07
N VAL A 488 10.03 -35.23 35.37
CA VAL A 488 11.08 -35.40 34.36
C VAL A 488 10.71 -36.67 33.60
N MET A 489 10.17 -36.51 32.40
CA MET A 489 10.19 -37.57 31.41
C MET A 489 11.66 -37.93 31.21
N GLN A 490 12.10 -39.04 31.79
CA GLN A 490 13.37 -39.65 31.44
C GLN A 490 13.24 -40.12 29.99
N VAL A 491 13.67 -39.26 29.06
CA VAL A 491 13.92 -39.65 27.69
C VAL A 491 15.10 -40.61 27.75
N ASN A 492 14.84 -41.91 27.55
CA ASN A 492 15.90 -42.89 27.36
C ASN A 492 16.70 -42.48 26.11
N ASP A 493 17.92 -41.97 26.33
CA ASP A 493 18.77 -41.34 25.31
C ASP A 493 19.47 -42.34 24.37
N THR A 494 19.15 -43.63 24.46
CA THR A 494 19.70 -44.67 23.59
C THR A 494 18.77 -44.93 22.40
N PRO A 495 19.20 -44.71 21.15
CA PRO A 495 18.38 -45.01 19.97
C PRO A 495 18.10 -46.51 19.88
N ILE A 496 16.85 -46.88 19.69
CA ILE A 496 16.40 -48.29 19.72
C ILE A 496 16.69 -48.98 18.37
N SER A 497 16.93 -48.21 17.30
CA SER A 497 17.38 -48.73 16.01
C SER A 497 18.19 -47.70 15.22
N THR A 498 18.90 -48.17 14.19
CA THR A 498 19.65 -47.31 13.26
C THR A 498 18.73 -46.32 12.52
N LEU A 499 17.48 -46.72 12.26
CA LEU A 499 16.47 -45.87 11.60
C LEU A 499 15.95 -44.77 12.54
N ASP A 500 15.81 -45.09 13.83
CA ASP A 500 15.44 -44.16 14.90
C ASP A 500 16.57 -43.15 15.18
N ALA A 501 17.84 -43.58 15.09
CA ALA A 501 18.99 -42.67 15.16
C ALA A 501 19.03 -41.68 13.98
N VAL A 502 18.73 -42.13 12.75
CA VAL A 502 18.70 -41.27 11.57
C VAL A 502 17.50 -40.31 11.61
N ALA A 503 16.32 -40.77 12.02
CA ALA A 503 15.14 -39.93 12.17
C ALA A 503 15.39 -38.82 13.20
N ARG A 504 16.01 -39.14 14.34
CA ARG A 504 16.37 -38.15 15.38
C ARG A 504 17.46 -37.18 14.90
N ASN A 505 18.42 -37.64 14.09
CA ASN A 505 19.43 -36.76 13.52
C ASN A 505 18.81 -35.78 12.52
N ASN A 506 17.87 -36.24 11.69
CA ASN A 506 17.14 -35.38 10.76
C ASN A 506 16.26 -34.35 11.50
N VAL A 507 15.62 -34.75 12.60
CA VAL A 507 14.85 -33.84 13.47
C VAL A 507 15.77 -32.83 14.17
N ARG A 508 16.95 -33.24 14.66
CA ARG A 508 17.95 -32.33 15.23
C ARG A 508 18.53 -31.36 14.20
N GLN A 509 18.75 -31.82 12.98
CA GLN A 509 19.25 -30.97 11.89
C GLN A 509 18.17 -29.98 11.42
N ALA A 510 16.90 -30.41 11.39
CA ALA A 510 15.76 -29.54 11.10
C ALA A 510 15.54 -28.48 12.20
N LEU A 511 15.71 -28.87 13.47
CA LEU A 511 15.66 -27.94 14.60
C LEU A 511 16.87 -26.99 14.63
N ALA A 512 18.05 -27.43 14.20
CA ALA A 512 19.23 -26.57 14.08
C ALA A 512 19.12 -25.54 12.94
N THR A 513 18.44 -25.88 11.84
CA THR A 513 18.11 -24.91 10.78
C THR A 513 17.01 -23.95 11.18
N ALA A 514 16.07 -24.37 12.04
CA ALA A 514 15.03 -23.48 12.58
C ALA A 514 15.55 -22.55 13.69
N ALA A 515 16.63 -22.95 14.40
CA ALA A 515 17.26 -22.15 15.44
C ALA A 515 18.15 -21.00 14.93
N GLY A 516 18.51 -20.99 13.63
CA GLY A 516 19.36 -19.94 13.05
C GLY A 516 18.70 -18.56 12.90
N GLU A 517 17.37 -18.48 13.01
CA GLU A 517 16.62 -17.21 12.96
C GLU A 517 16.22 -16.70 14.36
N ALA A 518 16.25 -17.54 15.39
CA ALA A 518 15.85 -17.18 16.77
C ALA A 518 17.03 -16.86 17.70
N ASP A 519 18.29 -17.07 17.27
CA ASP A 519 19.50 -16.89 18.09
C ASP A 519 20.20 -15.51 17.86
N GLN A 520 19.64 -14.64 17.02
CA GLN A 520 20.18 -13.28 16.79
C GLN A 520 19.84 -12.33 17.94
N ASP A 521 18.63 -12.44 18.50
CA ASP A 521 18.16 -11.56 19.58
C ASP A 521 18.90 -11.84 20.90
N GLY A 522 19.18 -13.13 21.18
CA GLY A 522 19.98 -13.55 22.33
C GLY A 522 21.45 -13.09 22.24
N GLN A 523 22.04 -13.07 21.04
CA GLN A 523 23.38 -12.51 20.83
C GLN A 523 23.40 -10.99 21.00
N LEU A 524 22.39 -10.29 20.47
CA LEU A 524 22.29 -8.84 20.59
C LEU A 524 22.13 -8.41 22.05
N ASP A 525 21.25 -9.05 22.82
CA ASP A 525 21.08 -8.73 24.24
C ASP A 525 22.33 -8.98 25.07
N ASN A 526 23.08 -10.05 24.77
CA ASN A 526 24.37 -10.30 25.42
C ASN A 526 25.39 -9.21 25.08
N MET A 527 25.47 -8.76 23.81
CA MET A 527 26.34 -7.66 23.40
C MET A 527 25.92 -6.32 24.04
N LEU A 528 24.61 -6.04 24.15
CA LEU A 528 24.09 -4.83 24.77
C LEU A 528 24.35 -4.80 26.29
N ASN A 529 24.38 -5.96 26.94
CA ASN A 529 24.69 -6.10 28.36
C ASN A 529 26.19 -6.01 28.68
N GLU A 530 27.07 -6.15 27.69
CA GLU A 530 28.53 -5.99 27.83
C GLU A 530 29.01 -4.55 27.58
N LEU A 531 28.11 -3.62 27.23
CA LEU A 531 28.47 -2.22 26.99
C LEU A 531 28.82 -1.47 28.29
N PRO A 532 29.74 -0.48 28.24
CA PRO A 532 30.05 0.39 29.38
C PRO A 532 28.82 1.18 29.87
N GLU A 533 28.75 1.49 31.18
CA GLU A 533 27.61 2.17 31.81
C GLU A 533 27.22 3.52 31.14
N GLU A 534 28.19 4.20 30.53
CA GLU A 534 27.99 5.47 29.82
C GLU A 534 27.12 5.33 28.55
N MET A 535 27.00 4.11 28.01
CA MET A 535 26.27 3.80 26.78
C MET A 535 24.92 3.11 27.02
N TRP A 536 24.46 3.04 28.27
CA TRP A 536 23.23 2.32 28.62
C TRP A 536 21.98 2.94 27.99
N SER A 537 21.95 4.27 27.80
CA SER A 537 20.86 4.94 27.08
C SER A 537 20.78 4.52 25.61
N TYR A 538 21.93 4.24 24.97
CA TYR A 538 21.98 3.73 23.61
C TYR A 538 21.48 2.29 23.54
N ALA A 539 21.89 1.45 24.50
CA ALA A 539 21.40 0.07 24.60
C ALA A 539 19.88 0.00 24.79
N GLN A 540 19.31 0.91 25.58
CA GLN A 540 17.87 1.00 25.78
C GLN A 540 17.12 1.40 24.50
N VAL A 541 17.63 2.38 23.75
CA VAL A 541 17.05 2.78 22.46
C VAL A 541 17.09 1.62 21.47
N VAL A 542 18.19 0.87 21.38
CA VAL A 542 18.28 -0.29 20.49
C VAL A 542 17.25 -1.37 20.86
N ARG A 543 17.05 -1.67 22.16
CA ARG A 543 15.99 -2.60 22.59
C ARG A 543 14.60 -2.11 22.25
N GLU A 544 14.30 -0.83 22.48
CA GLU A 544 13.00 -0.24 22.13
C GLU A 544 12.74 -0.32 20.62
N HIS A 545 13.78 -0.14 19.81
CA HIS A 545 13.70 -0.27 18.35
C HIS A 545 13.55 -1.71 17.87
N VAL A 546 14.21 -2.67 18.50
CA VAL A 546 14.04 -4.11 18.22
C VAL A 546 12.63 -4.56 18.60
N GLU A 547 12.15 -4.19 19.80
CA GLU A 547 10.76 -4.45 20.22
C GLU A 547 9.73 -3.79 19.29
N ALA A 548 10.00 -2.58 18.79
CA ALA A 548 9.16 -1.92 17.80
C ALA A 548 9.21 -2.62 16.43
N GLY A 549 10.37 -3.13 16.03
CA GLY A 549 10.59 -3.93 14.82
C GLY A 549 9.86 -5.27 14.85
N ASP A 550 9.89 -5.96 15.99
CA ASP A 550 9.18 -7.23 16.21
C ASP A 550 7.67 -7.05 16.15
N LYS A 551 7.17 -5.96 16.76
CA LYS A 551 5.77 -5.53 16.62
C LYS A 551 5.39 -5.26 15.16
N LEU A 552 6.35 -4.86 14.32
CA LEU A 552 6.12 -4.52 12.91
C LEU A 552 6.25 -5.71 11.94
N SER A 553 7.03 -6.75 12.22
CA SER A 553 7.16 -8.02 11.44
C SER A 553 6.61 -7.96 10.00
N LEU A 554 7.44 -7.43 9.07
CA LEU A 554 7.09 -7.13 7.68
C LEU A 554 7.48 -8.23 6.66
N ASN A 555 7.92 -9.40 7.10
CA ASN A 555 8.30 -10.50 6.20
C ASN A 555 7.34 -11.68 6.36
N GLY A 556 6.52 -11.87 5.34
CA GLY A 556 5.38 -12.77 5.33
C GLY A 556 4.12 -11.93 5.16
N ARG A 557 3.36 -12.19 4.10
CA ARG A 557 2.00 -11.64 3.96
C ARG A 557 1.27 -12.00 5.26
N LYS A 558 1.20 -11.06 6.22
CA LYS A 558 0.34 -11.21 7.39
C LYS A 558 -1.06 -11.40 6.80
N LYS A 559 -1.53 -12.65 6.75
CA LYS A 559 -2.95 -12.91 6.96
C LYS A 559 -3.18 -12.25 8.31
N ALA A 560 -3.69 -11.01 8.28
CA ALA A 560 -4.05 -10.33 9.50
C ALA A 560 -5.05 -11.27 10.16
N ASP A 561 -4.64 -11.93 11.24
CA ASP A 561 -5.55 -12.75 12.01
C ASP A 561 -6.71 -11.83 12.38
N PHE A 562 -7.89 -12.13 11.84
CA PHE A 562 -9.08 -11.37 12.15
C PHE A 562 -9.23 -11.46 13.67
N PRO A 563 -9.16 -10.34 14.41
CA PRO A 563 -9.23 -10.39 15.87
C PRO A 563 -10.53 -11.10 16.24
N ASP A 564 -10.43 -12.11 17.11
CA ASP A 564 -11.57 -12.93 17.49
C ASP A 564 -12.64 -12.04 18.12
N SER A 565 -13.64 -11.70 17.32
CA SER A 565 -14.66 -10.72 17.66
C SER A 565 -15.99 -11.45 17.88
N PRO A 566 -16.80 -11.04 18.87
CA PRO A 566 -18.14 -11.58 19.05
C PRO A 566 -18.98 -11.41 17.79
N ASN A 567 -19.89 -12.36 17.52
CA ASN A 567 -20.72 -12.35 16.32
C ASN A 567 -21.52 -11.04 16.18
N ALA A 568 -21.99 -10.44 17.28
CA ALA A 568 -22.66 -9.14 17.27
C ALA A 568 -21.76 -8.00 16.75
N THR A 569 -20.47 -7.99 17.11
CA THR A 569 -19.50 -7.01 16.59
C THR A 569 -19.26 -7.23 15.10
N LEU A 570 -19.21 -8.48 14.66
CA LEU A 570 -19.10 -8.84 13.24
C LEU A 570 -20.34 -8.39 12.43
N VAL A 571 -21.54 -8.47 13.01
CA VAL A 571 -22.77 -7.90 12.41
C VAL A 571 -22.64 -6.41 12.23
N ILE A 572 -22.24 -5.67 13.26
CA ILE A 572 -22.08 -4.21 13.18
C ILE A 572 -21.02 -3.83 12.15
N ARG A 573 -19.93 -4.59 12.05
CA ARG A 573 -18.90 -4.44 11.02
C ARG A 573 -19.47 -4.67 9.62
N ALA A 574 -20.25 -5.75 9.44
CA ALA A 574 -20.87 -6.09 8.17
C ALA A 574 -21.93 -5.07 7.74
N LEU A 575 -22.71 -4.52 8.67
CA LEU A 575 -23.65 -3.43 8.36
C LEU A 575 -22.95 -2.20 7.79
N GLY A 576 -21.69 -1.95 8.17
CA GLY A 576 -20.86 -0.89 7.59
C GLY A 576 -20.49 -1.09 6.11
N THR A 577 -20.67 -2.30 5.56
CA THR A 577 -20.51 -2.56 4.12
C THR A 577 -21.81 -2.33 3.35
N SER A 578 -22.96 -2.28 4.05
CA SER A 578 -24.28 -2.01 3.47
C SER A 578 -24.50 -0.51 3.30
N GLU A 579 -25.03 -0.13 2.14
CA GLU A 579 -25.34 1.27 1.80
C GLU A 579 -26.82 1.62 2.04
N SER A 580 -27.48 0.90 2.95
CA SER A 580 -28.91 1.06 3.21
C SER A 580 -29.21 2.01 4.39
N ASN A 581 -30.29 2.79 4.28
CA ASN A 581 -30.81 3.60 5.39
C ASN A 581 -31.13 2.74 6.63
N LEU A 582 -31.46 1.46 6.43
CA LEU A 582 -31.75 0.54 7.51
C LEU A 582 -30.49 0.12 8.28
N ALA A 583 -29.38 -0.12 7.58
CA ALA A 583 -28.09 -0.36 8.23
C ALA A 583 -27.69 0.83 9.12
N VAL A 584 -27.88 2.06 8.63
CA VAL A 584 -27.63 3.28 9.43
C VAL A 584 -28.50 3.33 10.69
N LYS A 585 -29.79 2.97 10.62
CA LYS A 585 -30.68 2.92 11.80
C LYS A 585 -30.19 1.93 12.85
N TRP A 586 -29.81 0.74 12.44
CA TRP A 586 -29.28 -0.27 13.36
C TRP A 586 -27.94 0.14 13.97
N LEU A 587 -27.03 0.69 13.16
CA LEU A 587 -25.76 1.22 13.68
C LEU A 587 -25.99 2.33 14.71
N ARG A 588 -26.97 3.22 14.46
CA ARG A 588 -27.36 4.27 15.41
C ARG A 588 -27.87 3.70 16.74
N GLU A 589 -28.68 2.65 16.71
CA GLU A 589 -29.16 1.98 17.93
C GLU A 589 -27.99 1.40 18.74
N HIS A 590 -27.00 0.83 18.07
CA HIS A 590 -25.84 0.21 18.71
C HIS A 590 -24.76 1.21 19.16
N LEU A 591 -24.85 2.49 18.76
CA LEU A 591 -24.10 3.56 19.44
C LEU A 591 -24.57 3.73 20.89
N LEU A 592 -25.80 3.34 21.22
CA LEU A 592 -26.33 3.41 22.59
C LEU A 592 -26.12 2.11 23.38
N ALA A 593 -25.40 1.13 22.83
CA ALA A 593 -25.06 -0.11 23.52
C ALA A 593 -24.17 0.16 24.74
N SER A 594 -24.20 -0.73 25.74
CA SER A 594 -23.33 -0.64 26.92
C SER A 594 -21.87 -1.00 26.63
N ASP A 595 -21.63 -1.80 25.60
CA ASP A 595 -20.30 -2.27 25.23
C ASP A 595 -19.52 -1.22 24.42
N THR A 596 -18.39 -0.77 24.96
CA THR A 596 -17.52 0.22 24.33
C THR A 596 -16.90 -0.25 23.01
N THR A 597 -16.65 -1.56 22.85
CA THR A 597 -16.10 -2.12 21.61
C THR A 597 -17.13 -2.04 20.49
N MET A 598 -18.39 -2.35 20.83
CA MET A 598 -19.54 -2.24 19.96
C MET A 598 -19.81 -0.80 19.53
N GLN A 599 -19.74 0.15 20.48
CA GLN A 599 -19.89 1.59 20.19
C GLN A 599 -18.82 2.07 19.20
N ALA A 600 -17.56 1.70 19.41
CA ALA A 600 -16.46 2.09 18.54
C ALA A 600 -16.59 1.50 17.13
N GLU A 601 -16.93 0.20 17.01
CA GLU A 601 -17.16 -0.44 15.70
C GLU A 601 -18.37 0.18 14.99
N ALA A 602 -19.46 0.49 15.71
CA ALA A 602 -20.64 1.15 15.14
C ALA A 602 -20.29 2.53 14.57
N ALA A 603 -19.50 3.34 15.29
CA ALA A 603 -19.01 4.62 14.80
C ALA A 603 -18.09 4.47 13.56
N ASN A 604 -17.19 3.48 13.56
CA ASN A 604 -16.33 3.18 12.41
C ASN A 604 -17.11 2.66 11.20
N SER A 605 -18.16 1.87 11.40
CA SER A 605 -19.10 1.44 10.35
C SER A 605 -19.85 2.63 9.76
N LEU A 606 -20.35 3.54 10.58
CA LEU A 606 -21.00 4.77 10.11
C LEU A 606 -20.05 5.66 9.31
N ARG A 607 -18.79 5.80 9.75
CA ARG A 607 -17.74 6.51 8.99
C ARG A 607 -17.60 5.93 7.58
N ARG A 608 -17.43 4.61 7.46
CA ARG A 608 -17.30 3.91 6.16
C ARG A 608 -18.50 4.15 5.24
N ILE A 609 -19.70 4.15 5.80
CA ILE A 609 -20.92 4.45 5.03
C ILE A 609 -20.92 5.91 4.58
N ALA A 610 -20.61 6.86 5.48
CA ALA A 610 -20.59 8.29 5.18
C ALA A 610 -19.57 8.65 4.08
N GLU A 611 -18.39 8.03 4.09
CA GLU A 611 -17.36 8.21 3.05
C GLU A 611 -17.81 7.75 1.66
N ARG A 612 -18.64 6.70 1.58
CA ARG A 612 -19.14 6.14 0.30
C ARG A 612 -20.43 6.80 -0.17
N ARG A 613 -21.35 7.07 0.75
CA ARG A 613 -22.74 7.50 0.50
C ARG A 613 -23.14 8.60 1.48
N PRO A 614 -22.57 9.82 1.36
CA PRO A 614 -22.89 10.94 2.25
C PRO A 614 -24.32 11.47 2.09
N ASP A 615 -25.02 11.08 1.01
CA ASP A 615 -26.37 11.50 0.66
C ASP A 615 -27.50 10.76 1.41
N LEU A 616 -27.16 9.76 2.23
CA LEU A 616 -28.16 9.02 3.01
C LEU A 616 -28.78 9.89 4.11
N ALA A 617 -30.10 10.12 4.01
CA ALA A 617 -30.83 11.01 4.91
C ALA A 617 -30.70 10.62 6.40
N GLU A 618 -30.67 9.31 6.70
CA GLU A 618 -30.60 8.81 8.08
C GLU A 618 -29.24 9.08 8.77
N LEU A 619 -28.17 9.38 8.02
CA LEU A 619 -26.86 9.69 8.59
C LEU A 619 -26.89 10.93 9.49
N SER A 620 -27.70 11.94 9.11
CA SER A 620 -27.91 13.14 9.91
C SER A 620 -28.44 12.86 11.32
N SER A 621 -29.22 11.78 11.48
CA SER A 621 -29.78 11.37 12.77
C SER A 621 -28.74 10.79 13.74
N CYS A 622 -27.54 10.48 13.26
CA CYS A 622 -26.43 9.95 14.06
C CYS A 622 -25.60 11.05 14.73
N LEU A 623 -25.75 12.33 14.33
CA LEU A 623 -24.96 13.45 14.87
C LEU A 623 -25.07 13.58 16.39
N GLY A 624 -26.28 13.45 16.94
CA GLY A 624 -26.53 13.54 18.39
C GLY A 624 -25.81 12.45 19.17
N PRO A 625 -26.10 11.15 18.91
CA PRO A 625 -25.41 10.04 19.57
C PRO A 625 -23.88 10.09 19.44
N LEU A 626 -23.35 10.40 18.25
CA LEU A 626 -21.90 10.53 18.04
C LEU A 626 -21.31 11.69 18.84
N GLY A 627 -22.00 12.83 18.94
CA GLY A 627 -21.56 13.97 19.74
C GLY A 627 -21.51 13.68 21.24
N THR A 628 -22.51 12.98 21.76
CA THR A 628 -22.55 12.55 23.16
C THR A 628 -21.39 11.61 23.48
N LEU A 629 -21.15 10.61 22.63
CA LEU A 629 -20.06 9.65 22.80
C LEU A 629 -18.67 10.29 22.60
N LEU A 630 -18.54 11.30 21.72
CA LEU A 630 -17.31 12.08 21.59
C LEU A 630 -16.97 12.81 22.90
N SER A 631 -17.94 13.14 23.74
CA SER A 631 -17.70 13.83 25.01
C SER A 631 -17.54 12.86 26.19
N ALA A 632 -18.34 11.79 26.24
CA ALA A 632 -18.46 10.91 27.40
C ALA A 632 -17.85 9.50 27.22
N GLY A 633 -17.45 9.14 26.00
CA GLY A 633 -16.93 7.81 25.67
C GLY A 633 -15.49 7.57 26.14
N THR A 634 -15.03 6.32 26.02
CA THR A 634 -13.61 5.95 26.19
C THR A 634 -12.76 6.56 25.07
N PRO A 635 -11.43 6.70 25.22
CA PRO A 635 -10.58 7.31 24.21
C PRO A 635 -10.72 6.69 22.81
N SER A 636 -10.90 5.36 22.74
CA SER A 636 -11.14 4.64 21.48
C SER A 636 -12.49 5.02 20.84
N VAL A 637 -13.57 5.07 21.63
CA VAL A 637 -14.90 5.50 21.17
C VAL A 637 -14.88 6.95 20.73
N ARG A 638 -14.26 7.85 21.50
CA ARG A 638 -14.14 9.29 21.14
C ARG A 638 -13.42 9.48 19.81
N THR A 639 -12.32 8.76 19.59
CA THR A 639 -11.56 8.80 18.32
C THR A 639 -12.42 8.34 17.14
N ALA A 640 -13.15 7.24 17.30
CA ALA A 640 -14.06 6.72 16.28
C ALA A 640 -15.21 7.70 15.99
N CYS A 641 -15.79 8.31 17.02
CA CYS A 641 -16.86 9.30 16.88
C CYS A 641 -16.38 10.59 16.20
N ALA A 642 -15.20 11.11 16.56
CA ALA A 642 -14.61 12.28 15.88
C ALA A 642 -14.42 12.01 14.38
N SER A 643 -13.86 10.83 14.05
CA SER A 643 -13.65 10.42 12.66
C SER A 643 -14.97 10.27 11.89
N ALA A 644 -15.99 9.66 12.52
CA ALA A 644 -17.32 9.50 11.92
C ALA A 644 -18.00 10.86 11.68
N LEU A 645 -17.93 11.79 12.64
CA LEU A 645 -18.45 13.16 12.48
C LEU A 645 -17.74 13.91 11.36
N GLY A 646 -16.43 13.73 11.20
CA GLY A 646 -15.66 14.29 10.10
C GLY A 646 -16.11 13.78 8.73
N ALA A 647 -16.33 12.47 8.60
CA ALA A 647 -16.85 11.87 7.36
C ALA A 647 -18.28 12.32 7.02
N LEU A 648 -19.10 12.63 8.04
CA LEU A 648 -20.42 13.21 7.83
C LEU A 648 -20.36 14.65 7.29
N GLY A 649 -19.29 15.40 7.60
CA GLY A 649 -19.05 16.74 7.06
C GLY A 649 -20.08 17.80 7.46
N HIS A 650 -20.89 17.56 8.49
CA HIS A 650 -22.00 18.45 8.84
C HIS A 650 -21.53 19.63 9.71
N PRO A 651 -21.86 20.90 9.38
CA PRO A 651 -21.42 22.08 10.14
C PRO A 651 -21.76 22.04 11.64
N ASN A 652 -22.93 21.49 11.99
CA ASN A 652 -23.36 21.32 13.39
C ASN A 652 -22.41 20.45 14.25
N ALA A 653 -21.49 19.67 13.66
CA ALA A 653 -20.46 18.95 14.41
C ALA A 653 -19.30 19.85 14.87
N MET A 654 -19.13 21.04 14.26
CA MET A 654 -17.98 21.91 14.49
C MET A 654 -17.76 22.30 15.96
N PRO A 655 -18.80 22.69 16.75
CA PRO A 655 -18.59 23.02 18.16
C PRO A 655 -18.07 21.84 18.99
N LEU A 656 -18.53 20.62 18.68
CA LEU A 656 -18.11 19.40 19.37
C LEU A 656 -16.67 19.01 19.00
N LEU A 657 -16.31 19.13 17.72
CA LEU A 657 -14.96 18.87 17.24
C LEU A 657 -13.94 19.89 17.79
N LEU A 658 -14.33 21.17 17.90
CA LEU A 658 -13.52 22.22 18.53
C LEU A 658 -13.33 22.00 20.04
N ALA A 659 -14.25 21.32 20.71
CA ALA A 659 -14.07 20.92 22.10
C ALA A 659 -13.09 19.73 22.21
N ALA A 660 -13.20 18.75 21.30
CA ALA A 660 -12.33 17.57 21.24
C ALA A 660 -10.85 17.89 20.93
N LEU A 661 -10.55 19.10 20.46
CA LEU A 661 -9.18 19.63 20.35
C LEU A 661 -8.43 19.71 21.68
N GLU A 662 -9.15 19.84 22.79
CA GLU A 662 -8.56 19.98 24.13
C GLU A 662 -8.62 18.64 24.89
N ASP A 663 -8.85 17.53 24.17
CA ASP A 663 -8.87 16.19 24.76
C ASP A 663 -7.48 15.77 25.26
N MET A 664 -7.47 15.10 26.41
CA MET A 664 -6.24 14.57 27.03
C MET A 664 -5.50 13.57 26.14
N HIS A 665 -6.20 12.88 25.24
CA HIS A 665 -5.63 11.84 24.39
C HIS A 665 -5.32 12.35 22.99
N THR A 666 -4.05 12.19 22.58
CA THR A 666 -3.53 12.59 21.27
C THR A 666 -4.35 12.03 20.08
N PRO A 667 -4.78 10.74 20.05
CA PRO A 667 -5.57 10.22 18.93
C PRO A 667 -6.90 10.94 18.73
N VAL A 668 -7.54 11.40 19.81
CA VAL A 668 -8.80 12.14 19.75
C VAL A 668 -8.56 13.53 19.16
N ARG A 669 -7.50 14.23 19.59
CA ARG A 669 -7.13 15.53 19.04
C ARG A 669 -6.82 15.45 17.54
N LEU A 670 -6.08 14.42 17.12
CA LEU A 670 -5.77 14.18 15.69
C LEU A 670 -7.03 13.89 14.87
N ALA A 671 -7.90 13.00 15.36
CA ALA A 671 -9.16 12.69 14.69
C ALA A 671 -10.07 13.92 14.60
N ALA A 672 -10.10 14.76 15.64
CA ALA A 672 -10.79 16.04 15.61
C ALA A 672 -10.20 16.98 14.55
N MET A 673 -8.87 17.04 14.38
CA MET A 673 -8.23 17.83 13.32
C MET A 673 -8.58 17.36 11.92
N ALA A 674 -8.49 16.07 11.66
CA ALA A 674 -8.95 15.52 10.39
C ALA A 674 -10.43 15.85 10.14
N ALA A 675 -11.28 15.71 11.17
CA ALA A 675 -12.71 15.99 11.06
C ALA A 675 -13.04 17.47 10.81
N ILE A 676 -12.36 18.40 11.48
CA ILE A 676 -12.53 19.84 11.23
C ILE A 676 -12.15 20.17 9.79
N ALA A 677 -11.06 19.60 9.27
CA ALA A 677 -10.63 19.82 7.90
C ALA A 677 -11.71 19.44 6.88
N SER A 678 -12.45 18.36 7.14
CA SER A 678 -13.55 17.88 6.28
C SER A 678 -14.84 18.70 6.42
N CYS A 679 -15.09 19.29 7.59
CA CYS A 679 -16.27 20.14 7.83
C CYS A 679 -16.08 21.59 7.33
N LEU A 680 -14.88 22.00 6.92
CA LEU A 680 -14.62 23.33 6.36
C LEU A 680 -15.08 23.37 4.89
N PRO A 681 -15.94 24.33 4.49
CA PRO A 681 -16.40 24.43 3.10
C PRO A 681 -15.24 24.83 2.16
N GLU A 682 -14.89 23.95 1.21
CA GLU A 682 -13.77 24.14 0.25
C GLU A 682 -13.90 25.36 -0.69
N LYS A 683 -15.03 26.07 -0.73
CA LYS A 683 -15.33 27.14 -1.72
C LYS A 683 -15.75 28.49 -1.13
N GLN A 684 -15.16 28.95 -0.04
CA GLN A 684 -15.33 30.34 0.42
C GLN A 684 -14.00 31.06 0.68
N ALA A 685 -13.15 31.12 -0.35
CA ALA A 685 -12.02 32.05 -0.43
C ALA A 685 -12.44 33.48 -0.87
N SER A 686 -13.70 33.88 -0.67
CA SER A 686 -14.15 35.26 -0.96
C SER A 686 -15.20 35.73 0.04
N PHE A 687 -14.80 35.98 1.28
CA PHE A 687 -15.60 36.68 2.30
C PHE A 687 -15.64 38.20 2.04
N LYS A 688 -16.19 38.59 0.88
CA LYS A 688 -16.74 39.93 0.69
C LYS A 688 -18.12 39.80 0.05
N GLN A 689 -19.12 40.18 0.84
CA GLN A 689 -20.50 40.47 0.46
C GLN A 689 -21.39 39.26 0.15
N ARG A 690 -22.06 38.75 1.18
CA ARG A 690 -23.53 38.66 1.13
C ARG A 690 -24.13 39.18 2.42
N HIS A 691 -25.07 40.10 2.28
CA HIS A 691 -25.93 40.53 3.36
C HIS A 691 -26.89 39.39 3.66
N ASP A 692 -26.70 38.72 4.79
CA ASP A 692 -27.78 38.14 5.60
C ASP A 692 -27.26 37.97 7.05
N VAL A 693 -27.70 38.91 7.89
CA VAL A 693 -27.88 38.86 9.36
C VAL A 693 -26.82 38.14 10.24
N VAL A 694 -25.74 38.87 10.56
CA VAL A 694 -25.16 39.14 11.92
C VAL A 694 -24.44 38.03 12.73
N THR A 695 -24.44 36.72 12.43
CA THR A 695 -23.72 35.73 13.30
C THR A 695 -22.37 35.18 12.79
N GLU A 696 -22.01 35.36 11.52
CA GLU A 696 -20.87 34.65 10.90
C GLU A 696 -19.43 35.09 11.25
N PRO A 697 -19.09 36.33 11.67
CA PRO A 697 -17.68 36.70 11.87
C PRO A 697 -17.05 36.13 13.16
N THR A 698 -17.87 35.79 14.16
CA THR A 698 -17.40 35.31 15.48
C THR A 698 -17.01 33.84 15.50
N GLU A 699 -17.72 32.97 14.78
CA GLU A 699 -17.40 31.53 14.72
C GLU A 699 -16.06 31.29 14.01
N ASN A 700 -15.77 32.04 12.95
CA ASN A 700 -14.51 31.96 12.19
C ASN A 700 -13.29 32.38 13.02
N GLN A 701 -13.41 33.41 13.85
CA GLN A 701 -12.33 33.83 14.75
C GLN A 701 -12.05 32.80 15.84
N GLN A 702 -13.08 32.13 16.36
CA GLN A 702 -12.91 31.08 17.37
C GLN A 702 -12.23 29.83 16.80
N ILE A 703 -12.57 29.43 15.57
CA ILE A 703 -11.91 28.32 14.86
C ILE A 703 -10.43 28.63 14.68
N LEU A 704 -10.09 29.80 14.11
CA LEU A 704 -8.70 30.19 13.89
C LEU A 704 -7.90 30.32 15.19
N ALA A 705 -8.51 30.82 16.27
CA ALA A 705 -7.86 30.92 17.57
C ALA A 705 -7.53 29.53 18.16
N LYS A 706 -8.46 28.56 18.05
CA LYS A 706 -8.23 27.18 18.50
C LYS A 706 -7.20 26.45 17.64
N LEU A 707 -7.22 26.64 16.32
CA LEU A 707 -6.21 26.06 15.42
C LEU A 707 -4.81 26.65 15.66
N ASN A 708 -4.70 27.97 15.89
CA ASN A 708 -3.42 28.58 16.26
C ASN A 708 -2.89 28.04 17.58
N ARG A 709 -3.77 27.76 18.54
CA ARG A 709 -3.37 27.12 19.81
C ARG A 709 -2.85 25.69 19.60
N ALA A 710 -3.42 24.96 18.63
CA ALA A 710 -2.99 23.61 18.29
C ALA A 710 -1.60 23.55 17.61
N LEU A 711 -1.08 24.66 17.09
CA LEU A 711 0.33 24.75 16.69
C LEU A 711 1.29 24.72 17.89
N GLY A 712 0.81 24.94 19.12
CA GLY A 712 1.59 24.76 20.33
C GLY A 712 1.39 23.39 21.00
N ASP A 713 0.75 22.43 20.32
CA ASP A 713 0.52 21.08 20.89
C ASP A 713 1.87 20.36 21.11
N PRO A 714 2.04 19.63 22.22
CA PRO A 714 3.25 18.86 22.46
C PRO A 714 3.53 17.84 21.34
N GLU A 715 2.49 17.32 20.68
CA GLU A 715 2.65 16.29 19.64
C GLU A 715 2.92 16.92 18.26
N PRO A 716 4.04 16.57 17.58
CA PRO A 716 4.35 17.06 16.24
C PRO A 716 3.26 16.76 15.21
N GLU A 717 2.61 15.59 15.29
CA GLU A 717 1.53 15.21 14.38
C GLU A 717 0.30 16.13 14.47
N VAL A 718 -0.03 16.59 15.69
CA VAL A 718 -1.15 17.50 15.92
C VAL A 718 -0.80 18.89 15.38
N ARG A 719 0.42 19.36 15.64
CA ARG A 719 0.90 20.64 15.08
C ARG A 719 0.88 20.61 13.55
N ALA A 720 1.37 19.53 12.94
CA ALA A 720 1.34 19.29 11.51
C ALA A 720 -0.08 19.32 10.93
N ALA A 721 -1.03 18.64 11.58
CA ALA A 721 -2.42 18.65 11.15
C ALA A 721 -3.03 20.06 11.23
N ALA A 722 -2.80 20.78 12.32
CA ALA A 722 -3.24 22.17 12.49
C ALA A 722 -2.65 23.10 11.41
N LEU A 723 -1.36 22.95 11.11
CA LEU A 723 -0.66 23.74 10.09
C LEU A 723 -1.27 23.55 8.69
N ARG A 724 -1.58 22.31 8.31
CA ARG A 724 -2.22 22.02 7.01
C ARG A 724 -3.62 22.64 6.91
N ILE A 725 -4.39 22.63 7.99
CA ILE A 725 -5.72 23.26 8.02
C ILE A 725 -5.59 24.78 7.89
N LEU A 726 -4.68 25.39 8.65
CA LEU A 726 -4.42 26.82 8.58
C LEU A 726 -3.92 27.25 7.21
N ALA A 727 -3.03 26.48 6.57
CA ALA A 727 -2.55 26.79 5.23
C ALA A 727 -3.66 26.85 4.17
N LYS A 728 -4.75 26.07 4.33
CA LYS A 728 -5.93 26.20 3.45
C LYS A 728 -6.64 27.55 3.59
N ALA A 729 -6.48 28.25 4.72
CA ALA A 729 -7.26 29.44 5.06
C ALA A 729 -6.71 30.77 4.51
N GLN A 730 -5.79 30.77 3.52
CA GLN A 730 -5.22 31.91 2.77
C GLN A 730 -5.14 33.28 3.50
N GLY A 731 -3.92 33.80 3.75
CA GLY A 731 -3.74 35.18 4.21
C GLY A 731 -2.33 35.51 4.70
N GLU A 732 -2.02 36.82 4.79
CA GLU A 732 -0.70 37.33 5.18
C GLU A 732 -0.29 36.94 6.61
N SER A 733 -1.25 36.86 7.54
CA SER A 733 -0.99 36.45 8.93
C SER A 733 -0.62 34.97 9.04
N ILE A 734 -1.22 34.11 8.21
CA ILE A 734 -0.95 32.67 8.16
C ILE A 734 0.41 32.41 7.52
N ARG A 735 0.76 33.20 6.50
CA ARG A 735 2.07 33.15 5.86
C ARG A 735 3.21 33.46 6.83
N LYS A 736 3.09 34.52 7.64
CA LYS A 736 4.08 34.83 8.68
C LYS A 736 4.21 33.71 9.70
N LEU A 737 3.09 33.11 10.09
CA LEU A 737 3.06 31.98 11.00
C LEU A 737 3.73 30.73 10.41
N LEU A 738 3.49 30.43 9.13
CA LEU A 738 4.16 29.36 8.39
C LEU A 738 5.67 29.60 8.29
N LEU A 739 6.09 30.83 8.02
CA LEU A 739 7.51 31.19 7.93
C LEU A 739 8.21 31.10 9.30
N ASP A 740 7.54 31.58 10.36
CA ASP A 740 8.02 31.45 11.73
C ASP A 740 8.13 29.98 12.16
N THR A 741 7.14 29.16 11.80
CA THR A 741 7.14 27.71 12.07
C THR A 741 8.25 27.02 11.28
N ALA A 742 8.45 27.37 10.01
CA ALA A 742 9.49 26.79 9.18
C ALA A 742 10.91 27.10 9.69
N LEU A 743 11.11 28.26 10.32
CA LEU A 743 12.42 28.66 10.82
C LEU A 743 12.69 28.16 12.24
N ASN A 744 11.65 28.02 13.08
CA ASN A 744 11.81 27.78 14.52
C ASN A 744 11.38 26.38 14.99
N ASP A 745 10.55 25.64 14.23
CA ASP A 745 10.12 24.28 14.58
C ASP A 745 10.80 23.24 13.66
N PRO A 746 11.81 22.49 14.15
CA PRO A 746 12.55 21.53 13.32
C PRO A 746 11.67 20.39 12.81
N ASP A 747 10.63 19.98 13.55
CA ASP A 747 9.75 18.87 13.18
C ASP A 747 8.79 19.27 12.04
N LEU A 748 8.41 20.55 11.99
CA LEU A 748 7.46 21.08 11.01
C LEU A 748 8.13 21.83 9.86
N THR A 749 9.45 21.99 9.88
CA THR A 749 10.21 22.75 8.89
C THR A 749 9.88 22.30 7.47
N GLU A 750 9.94 21.00 7.18
CA GLU A 750 9.70 20.48 5.85
C GLU A 750 8.26 20.71 5.37
N GLN A 751 7.29 20.45 6.24
CA GLN A 751 5.87 20.61 5.90
C GLN A 751 5.49 22.08 5.71
N ALA A 752 5.96 22.96 6.60
CA ALA A 752 5.80 24.40 6.47
C ALA A 752 6.44 24.91 5.17
N SER A 753 7.63 24.40 4.82
CA SER A 753 8.34 24.73 3.58
C SER A 753 7.52 24.38 2.34
N GLN A 754 6.98 23.15 2.28
CA GLN A 754 6.17 22.68 1.17
C GLN A 754 4.88 23.52 1.01
N LEU A 755 4.24 23.89 2.13
CA LEU A 755 3.03 24.71 2.11
C LEU A 755 3.33 26.16 1.66
N LEU A 756 4.44 26.75 2.13
CA LEU A 756 4.90 28.08 1.71
C LEU A 756 5.21 28.12 0.20
N ALA A 757 5.85 27.07 -0.32
CA ALA A 757 6.17 26.94 -1.73
C ALA A 757 4.94 26.95 -2.64
N ILE A 758 3.80 26.45 -2.16
CA ILE A 758 2.52 26.41 -2.88
C ILE A 758 1.77 27.75 -2.80
N LEU A 759 1.79 28.41 -1.62
CA LEU A 759 0.91 29.55 -1.34
C LEU A 759 1.34 30.86 -2.03
N ASP A 760 2.59 31.27 -1.87
CA ASP A 760 3.13 32.47 -2.54
C ASP A 760 4.67 32.43 -2.59
N PRO A 761 5.26 31.90 -3.67
CA PRO A 761 6.70 31.67 -3.74
C PRO A 761 7.51 32.96 -3.81
N GLU A 762 7.00 34.01 -4.47
CA GLU A 762 7.80 35.23 -4.73
C GLU A 762 7.96 36.11 -3.49
N THR A 763 6.91 36.21 -2.67
CA THR A 763 7.00 36.91 -1.39
C THR A 763 7.86 36.12 -0.40
N THR A 764 7.77 34.78 -0.40
CA THR A 764 8.59 33.89 0.43
C THR A 764 10.09 34.07 0.12
N VAL A 765 10.48 34.10 -1.16
CA VAL A 765 11.86 34.40 -1.59
C VAL A 765 12.35 35.75 -1.05
N LYS A 766 11.50 36.78 -1.09
CA LYS A 766 11.83 38.12 -0.58
C LYS A 766 12.05 38.13 0.94
N GLU A 767 11.26 37.38 1.70
CA GLU A 767 11.38 37.31 3.17
C GLU A 767 12.53 36.44 3.66
N LEU A 768 12.99 35.48 2.87
CA LEU A 768 14.18 34.66 3.16
C LEU A 768 15.50 35.35 2.76
N THR A 769 15.44 36.47 2.05
CA THR A 769 16.63 37.27 1.71
C THR A 769 17.44 37.73 2.94
N PRO A 770 16.84 38.29 4.00
CA PRO A 770 17.59 38.64 5.21
C PRO A 770 18.15 37.44 5.97
N THR A 771 17.46 36.29 6.00
CA THR A 771 17.93 35.11 6.75
C THR A 771 19.15 34.46 6.09
N LEU A 772 19.27 34.53 4.76
CA LEU A 772 20.50 34.13 4.05
C LEU A 772 21.72 35.01 4.37
N LYS A 773 21.49 36.27 4.75
CA LYS A 773 22.53 37.24 5.12
C LYS A 773 22.92 37.17 6.59
N ASP A 774 22.19 36.37 7.37
CA ASP A 774 22.47 36.21 8.79
C ASP A 774 23.78 35.44 9.01
N SER A 775 24.40 35.70 10.14
CA SER A 775 25.58 35.00 10.63
C SER A 775 25.27 33.59 11.16
N ASP A 776 23.99 33.29 11.46
CA ASP A 776 23.57 31.99 11.95
C ASP A 776 23.53 30.93 10.84
N GLN A 777 24.39 29.92 10.95
CA GLN A 777 24.53 28.84 9.98
C GLN A 777 23.27 27.96 9.91
N ALA A 778 22.58 27.74 11.04
CA ALA A 778 21.37 26.93 11.08
C ALA A 778 20.24 27.60 10.30
N SER A 779 20.02 28.90 10.55
CA SER A 779 19.04 29.71 9.82
C SER A 779 19.32 29.77 8.32
N ARG A 780 20.60 29.87 7.90
CA ARG A 780 20.95 29.85 6.46
C ARG A 780 20.67 28.50 5.81
N ALA A 781 21.04 27.40 6.45
CA ALA A 781 20.78 26.05 5.92
C ALA A 781 19.27 25.80 5.75
N VAL A 782 18.46 26.20 6.74
CA VAL A 782 16.99 26.12 6.64
C VAL A 782 16.45 27.01 5.52
N ALA A 783 16.96 28.23 5.38
CA ALA A 783 16.58 29.14 4.29
C ALA A 783 16.92 28.59 2.90
N LEU A 784 18.10 27.97 2.72
CA LEU A 784 18.50 27.34 1.45
C LEU A 784 17.61 26.14 1.11
N ARG A 785 17.30 25.28 2.09
CA ARG A 785 16.36 24.14 1.91
C ARG A 785 14.96 24.62 1.55
N LEU A 786 14.48 25.68 2.22
CA LEU A 786 13.21 26.34 1.92
C LEU A 786 13.17 26.81 0.46
N LEU A 787 14.22 27.49 0.00
CA LEU A 787 14.33 27.94 -1.38
C LEU A 787 14.38 26.78 -2.39
N LEU A 788 15.01 25.65 -2.03
CA LEU A 788 15.04 24.46 -2.86
C LEU A 788 13.66 23.83 -2.99
N ALA A 789 12.82 23.88 -1.96
CA ALA A 789 11.45 23.36 -1.98
C ALA A 789 10.52 24.18 -2.89
N ILE A 790 10.87 25.44 -3.21
CA ILE A 790 10.09 26.29 -4.10
C ILE A 790 10.26 25.82 -5.56
N PRO A 791 9.18 25.47 -6.27
CA PRO A 791 9.29 25.02 -7.64
C PRO A 791 9.88 26.12 -8.56
N PRO A 792 10.70 25.74 -9.55
CA PRO A 792 11.12 26.67 -10.59
C PRO A 792 9.88 27.19 -11.33
N LYS A 793 9.83 28.49 -11.64
CA LYS A 793 8.77 29.01 -12.51
C LYS A 793 8.84 28.26 -13.85
N PRO A 794 7.70 27.81 -14.42
CA PRO A 794 7.71 27.42 -15.83
C PRO A 794 8.16 28.64 -16.62
N TYR A 795 9.19 28.47 -17.44
CA TYR A 795 9.59 29.46 -18.42
C TYR A 795 8.36 29.72 -19.29
N GLU A 796 7.72 30.89 -19.16
CA GLU A 796 6.93 31.41 -20.27
C GLU A 796 7.95 31.66 -21.38
N GLU A 797 7.95 30.80 -22.40
CA GLU A 797 8.63 31.06 -23.65
C GLU A 797 8.13 32.41 -24.17
N THR A 798 8.89 33.47 -23.91
CA THR A 798 8.70 34.73 -24.61
C THR A 798 9.07 34.47 -26.07
N LEU A 799 8.03 34.26 -26.90
CA LEU A 799 8.06 34.31 -28.36
C LEU A 799 8.74 35.57 -28.88
#